data_AF-A0A6H0XNM0-F1
#
_entry.id   AF-A0A6H0XNM0-F1
#
_cell.length_a   1.000
_cell.length_b   1.000
_cell.length_c   1.000
_cell.angle_alpha   90.00
_cell.angle_beta   90.00
_cell.angle_gamma   90.00
#
_symmetry.space_group_name_H-M   'P 1'
#
loop_
_entity.id
_entity.type
_entity.pdbx_description
1 polymer ?
#
loop_
_entity_poly.entity_id
_entity_poly.type
_entity_poly.pdbx_seq_one_letter_code
_entity_poly.pdbx_strand_id
1 'polypeptide(L)'
;MAVASTTENTDLGSLTPQQYHALFDILTHQETYNEIANFKYPDTINHYGPPFQDSTKSSTSPILQTLLSKFILKLPGLRDVPADFWKVQVAELIEDLSKAELSESYDKGVLGIRKTLATAGSALIEYPARGSLGGYAEVKSKVPEDKRYDTQNPQDVLQAWKDALQAAVYGNFVTEVFEKAAETDDLERHTSLTRAVHEFIVVNVASIMHYALILSPEGPSILRLIESVHKLIPYTLIRQSLKIGNVATMLSGVMRIILAKVSMGSVTNWIGLSSGADEGMNLMQQIISQVLGWEKRELRNRATKIEKDRDSPPKAVLAELKDWVDNRTRAEHDECRRQSQQQQKSIVTVILSLSSVSEELTSTQHEKAQEYLMLNLSQRDRQEIIQVLCKRNPDHLTAAVRVGVDAYTPMIRHVHQAVNLSESMWDAERFITDMLKTSKPQGKKGQEQPPPVQDFVDLLHRHQGNLHKFLHQVAKNGKEVTAWWHDYCLMAVREFRADVKTASKDSVIPADLTDGGTQPKMQEVFAKLPEKDKTAVLSELAAHQQYLDDLHAASAARIAAVITRSGKTPYGPGAYLSRWQQLMDETAVTPATASGPVRHGNSSSVKDASRQDIDGTQPASTAKAADGETPTAPSVGLTLKLFGDRFREVLAGA
;
A
#
# COMPACT_ATOMS: atom_id res chain seq x y z
N MET A 1 42.95 12.68 26.21
CA MET A 1 44.13 12.41 25.35
C MET A 1 43.70 12.57 23.91
N ALA A 2 44.44 13.37 23.15
CA ALA A 2 44.14 13.68 21.75
C ALA A 2 44.11 12.41 20.90
N VAL A 3 43.00 12.17 20.21
CA VAL A 3 42.91 11.16 19.15
C VAL A 3 43.34 11.83 17.86
N ALA A 4 44.41 11.32 17.28
CA ALA A 4 44.99 11.79 16.04
C ALA A 4 43.99 11.67 14.90
N SER A 5 43.84 12.77 14.16
CA SER A 5 43.23 12.84 12.84
C SER A 5 44.08 12.00 11.87
N THR A 6 43.69 10.75 11.65
CA THR A 6 44.10 9.98 10.47
C THR A 6 43.22 10.43 9.32
N THR A 7 43.80 11.24 8.44
CA THR A 7 43.29 11.49 7.09
C THR A 7 43.38 10.17 6.33
N GLU A 8 42.28 9.41 6.30
CA GLU A 8 42.12 8.31 5.34
C GLU A 8 42.22 8.90 3.94
N ASN A 9 43.22 8.44 3.19
CA ASN A 9 43.35 8.72 1.77
C ASN A 9 42.18 7.99 1.10
N THR A 10 41.08 8.68 0.83
CA THR A 10 39.86 8.09 0.27
C THR A 10 40.19 7.55 -1.12
N ASP A 11 40.27 6.22 -1.25
CA ASP A 11 40.30 5.58 -2.56
C ASP A 11 38.98 5.86 -3.26
N LEU A 12 38.97 6.85 -4.16
CA LEU A 12 37.82 7.23 -4.98
C LEU A 12 37.50 6.16 -6.05
N GLY A 13 38.17 5.01 -6.03
CA GLY A 13 37.94 3.89 -6.93
C GLY A 13 36.73 3.01 -6.60
N SER A 14 36.27 2.97 -5.35
CA SER A 14 35.16 2.09 -4.94
C SER A 14 34.32 2.63 -3.78
N LEU A 15 33.05 2.24 -3.71
CA LEU A 15 32.17 2.54 -2.58
C LEU A 15 32.45 1.59 -1.42
N THR A 16 32.49 2.12 -0.19
CA THR A 16 32.50 1.29 1.03
C THR A 16 31.18 0.51 1.16
N PRO A 17 31.12 -0.56 1.99
CA PRO A 17 29.86 -1.29 2.22
C PRO A 17 28.72 -0.39 2.72
N GLN A 18 29.01 0.60 3.56
CA GLN A 18 28.02 1.54 4.06
C GLN A 18 27.55 2.52 2.97
N GLN A 19 28.47 3.03 2.16
CA GLN A 19 28.11 3.89 1.02
C GLN A 19 27.27 3.13 -0.01
N TYR A 20 27.62 1.87 -0.29
CA TYR A 20 26.83 1.02 -1.17
C TYR A 20 25.44 0.74 -0.58
N HIS A 21 25.34 0.48 0.72
CA HIS A 21 24.04 0.30 1.38
C HIS A 21 23.15 1.55 1.22
N ALA A 22 23.70 2.75 1.41
CA ALA A 22 22.97 4.00 1.18
C ALA A 22 22.54 4.15 -0.29
N LEU A 23 23.43 3.85 -1.25
CA LEU A 23 23.10 3.88 -2.68
C LEU A 23 21.98 2.90 -3.03
N PHE A 24 22.10 1.66 -2.57
CA PHE A 24 21.12 0.61 -2.79
C PHE A 24 19.77 0.96 -2.17
N ASP A 25 19.76 1.58 -0.99
CA ASP A 25 18.55 2.05 -0.33
C ASP A 25 17.81 3.13 -1.14
N ILE A 26 18.55 4.13 -1.65
CA ILE A 26 18.02 5.20 -2.53
C ILE A 26 17.41 4.58 -3.79
N LEU A 27 18.18 3.75 -4.49
CA LEU A 27 17.79 3.19 -5.78
C LEU A 27 16.58 2.26 -5.67
N THR A 28 16.57 1.39 -4.66
CA THR A 28 15.43 0.48 -4.42
C THR A 28 14.18 1.22 -3.97
N HIS A 29 14.31 2.28 -3.15
CA HIS A 29 13.18 3.12 -2.75
C HIS A 29 12.51 3.76 -3.97
N GLN A 30 13.32 4.44 -4.80
CA GLN A 30 12.82 5.14 -5.98
C GLN A 30 12.25 4.16 -7.00
N GLU A 31 12.95 3.07 -7.30
CA GLU A 31 12.53 2.16 -8.35
C GLU A 31 11.29 1.33 -7.96
N THR A 32 11.17 0.91 -6.69
CA THR A 32 9.95 0.24 -6.21
C THR A 32 8.73 1.12 -6.41
N TYR A 33 8.84 2.42 -6.10
CA TYR A 33 7.74 3.36 -6.30
C TYR A 33 7.45 3.61 -7.79
N ASN A 34 8.49 3.75 -8.61
CA ASN A 34 8.36 3.92 -10.06
C ASN A 34 7.62 2.75 -10.71
N GLU A 35 8.00 1.51 -10.39
CA GLU A 35 7.35 0.31 -10.92
C GLU A 35 5.87 0.26 -10.55
N ILE A 36 5.52 0.55 -9.29
CA ILE A 36 4.12 0.62 -8.84
C ILE A 36 3.37 1.73 -9.58
N ALA A 37 3.98 2.91 -9.75
CA ALA A 37 3.36 4.05 -10.42
C ALA A 37 3.14 3.80 -11.91
N ASN A 38 3.98 3.00 -12.57
CA ASN A 38 3.88 2.68 -13.99
C ASN A 38 2.62 1.89 -14.34
N PHE A 39 1.98 1.20 -13.39
CA PHE A 39 0.69 0.52 -13.61
C PHE A 39 -0.48 1.47 -13.94
N LYS A 40 -0.27 2.78 -13.93
CA LYS A 40 -1.21 3.74 -14.51
C LYS A 40 -1.24 3.70 -16.05
N TYR A 41 -0.24 3.09 -16.69
CA TYR A 41 -0.15 2.93 -18.14
C TYR A 41 -0.50 1.50 -18.56
N PRO A 42 -1.34 1.33 -19.60
CA PRO A 42 -1.75 0.00 -20.08
C PRO A 42 -0.60 -0.90 -20.51
N ASP A 43 0.46 -0.31 -21.03
CA ASP A 43 1.57 -1.07 -21.60
C ASP A 43 2.43 -1.79 -20.54
N THR A 44 2.35 -1.37 -19.28
CA THR A 44 3.15 -1.91 -18.17
C THR A 44 2.86 -3.39 -17.92
N ILE A 45 1.58 -3.80 -17.93
CA ILE A 45 1.24 -5.21 -17.71
C ILE A 45 1.69 -6.10 -18.88
N ASN A 46 1.75 -5.56 -20.10
CA ASN A 46 2.16 -6.29 -21.31
C ASN A 46 3.66 -6.61 -21.35
N HIS A 47 4.46 -5.85 -20.59
CA HIS A 47 5.91 -6.01 -20.49
C HIS A 47 6.36 -6.49 -19.09
N TYR A 48 5.42 -7.01 -18.29
CA TYR A 48 5.71 -7.46 -16.94
C TYR A 48 6.48 -8.79 -16.91
N GLY A 49 6.10 -9.75 -17.76
CA GLY A 49 6.66 -11.11 -17.79
C GLY A 49 5.75 -12.17 -17.15
N PRO A 50 6.27 -13.38 -16.86
CA PRO A 50 5.49 -14.45 -16.26
C PRO A 50 4.90 -14.03 -14.90
N PRO A 51 3.66 -14.47 -14.58
CA PRO A 51 2.82 -15.43 -15.31
C PRO A 51 1.97 -14.81 -16.43
N PHE A 52 2.06 -13.50 -16.68
CA PHE A 52 1.22 -12.78 -17.63
C PHE A 52 1.67 -12.98 -19.09
N GLN A 53 2.98 -13.00 -19.33
CA GLN A 53 3.57 -13.26 -20.65
C GLN A 53 4.65 -14.34 -20.56
N ASP A 54 4.59 -15.35 -21.45
CA ASP A 54 5.56 -16.45 -21.47
C ASP A 54 6.88 -16.11 -22.17
N SER A 55 6.85 -15.17 -23.13
CA SER A 55 7.95 -14.91 -24.06
C SER A 55 8.79 -13.67 -23.73
N THR A 56 8.44 -12.94 -22.67
CA THR A 56 9.13 -11.71 -22.28
C THR A 56 10.54 -12.04 -21.79
N LYS A 57 11.55 -11.41 -22.40
CA LYS A 57 12.97 -11.65 -22.03
C LYS A 57 13.45 -10.81 -20.85
N SER A 58 12.84 -9.65 -20.64
CA SER A 58 13.20 -8.69 -19.60
C SER A 58 11.93 -7.97 -19.13
N SER A 59 11.77 -7.81 -17.82
CA SER A 59 10.62 -7.11 -17.24
C SER A 59 10.84 -5.59 -17.20
N THR A 60 9.79 -4.80 -17.46
CA THR A 60 9.77 -3.37 -17.14
C THR A 60 9.48 -3.08 -15.67
N SER A 61 9.22 -4.12 -14.87
CA SER A 61 8.99 -4.04 -13.43
C SER A 61 9.76 -5.13 -12.69
N PRO A 62 11.10 -5.14 -12.80
CA PRO A 62 11.93 -6.25 -12.32
C PRO A 62 11.85 -6.50 -10.81
N ILE A 63 11.68 -5.47 -9.97
CA ILE A 63 11.52 -5.63 -8.53
C ILE A 63 10.19 -6.34 -8.23
N LEU A 64 9.09 -5.83 -8.76
CA LEU A 64 7.76 -6.42 -8.54
C LEU A 64 7.69 -7.83 -9.13
N GLN A 65 8.28 -8.06 -10.30
CA GLN A 65 8.35 -9.38 -10.95
C GLN A 65 9.11 -10.36 -10.06
N THR A 66 10.26 -9.96 -9.52
CA THR A 66 11.04 -10.77 -8.57
C THR A 66 10.21 -11.16 -7.36
N LEU A 67 9.49 -10.20 -6.76
CA LEU A 67 8.64 -10.46 -5.59
C LEU A 67 7.45 -11.36 -5.92
N LEU A 68 6.81 -11.15 -7.08
CA LEU A 68 5.72 -12.00 -7.53
C LEU A 68 6.20 -13.45 -7.70
N SER A 69 7.31 -13.66 -8.41
CA SER A 69 7.85 -15.01 -8.69
C SER A 69 8.44 -15.69 -7.46
N LYS A 70 9.09 -14.96 -6.54
CA LYS A 70 9.68 -15.54 -5.33
C LYS A 70 8.62 -15.89 -4.28
N PHE A 71 7.56 -15.09 -4.16
CA PHE A 71 6.59 -15.23 -3.06
C PHE A 71 5.18 -15.58 -3.54
N ILE A 72 4.58 -14.74 -4.39
CA ILE A 72 3.15 -14.83 -4.69
C ILE A 72 2.81 -16.08 -5.52
N LEU A 73 3.57 -16.39 -6.56
CA LEU A 73 3.31 -17.57 -7.41
C LEU A 73 3.52 -18.90 -6.67
N LYS A 74 4.22 -18.87 -5.53
CA LYS A 74 4.49 -20.07 -4.72
C LYS A 74 3.52 -20.23 -3.55
N LEU A 75 2.60 -19.29 -3.34
CA LEU A 75 1.61 -19.36 -2.26
C LEU A 75 0.75 -20.63 -2.39
N PRO A 76 0.50 -21.35 -1.28
CA PRO A 76 -0.43 -22.49 -1.29
C PRO A 76 -1.80 -22.05 -1.80
N GLY A 77 -2.38 -22.81 -2.74
CA GLY A 77 -3.59 -22.45 -3.48
C GLY A 77 -3.28 -21.65 -4.74
N LEU A 78 -2.69 -20.46 -4.61
CA LEU A 78 -2.43 -19.58 -5.76
C LEU A 78 -1.44 -20.19 -6.78
N ARG A 79 -0.50 -21.03 -6.34
CA ARG A 79 0.43 -21.77 -7.22
C ARG A 79 -0.25 -22.74 -8.19
N ASP A 80 -1.50 -23.12 -7.89
CA ASP A 80 -2.25 -24.15 -8.59
C ASP A 80 -3.37 -23.55 -9.48
N VAL A 81 -3.44 -22.21 -9.61
CA VAL A 81 -4.41 -21.56 -10.49
C VAL A 81 -4.13 -21.84 -11.97
N PRO A 82 -5.16 -21.93 -12.83
CA PRO A 82 -4.97 -22.05 -14.27
C PRO A 82 -4.31 -20.79 -14.84
N ALA A 83 -3.58 -20.95 -15.95
CA ALA A 83 -2.89 -19.82 -16.61
C ALA A 83 -3.84 -18.66 -16.97
N ASP A 84 -5.08 -18.96 -17.35
CA ASP A 84 -6.11 -17.97 -17.68
C ASP A 84 -6.41 -17.02 -16.52
N PHE A 85 -6.22 -17.45 -15.27
CA PHE A 85 -6.35 -16.58 -14.10
C PHE A 85 -5.46 -15.35 -14.25
N TRP A 86 -4.20 -15.57 -14.58
CA TRP A 86 -3.22 -14.51 -14.76
C TRP A 86 -3.37 -13.83 -16.12
N LYS A 87 -3.39 -14.62 -17.20
CA LYS A 87 -3.29 -14.13 -18.59
C LYS A 87 -4.55 -13.48 -19.12
N VAL A 88 -5.71 -13.80 -18.55
CA VAL A 88 -7.01 -13.27 -18.96
C VAL A 88 -7.60 -12.47 -17.82
N GLN A 89 -7.97 -13.11 -16.71
CA GLN A 89 -8.76 -12.43 -15.69
C GLN A 89 -8.01 -11.28 -15.02
N VAL A 90 -6.79 -11.52 -14.51
CA VAL A 90 -6.00 -10.49 -13.83
C VAL A 90 -5.41 -9.49 -14.84
N ALA A 91 -4.80 -9.98 -15.93
CA ALA A 91 -4.19 -9.11 -16.96
C ALA A 91 -5.20 -8.11 -17.53
N GLU A 92 -6.37 -8.58 -17.98
CA GLU A 92 -7.35 -7.69 -18.63
C GLU A 92 -8.01 -6.74 -17.62
N LEU A 93 -8.16 -7.13 -16.35
CA LEU A 93 -8.62 -6.19 -15.29
C LEU A 93 -7.60 -5.06 -15.05
N ILE A 94 -6.30 -5.40 -15.00
CA ILE A 94 -5.23 -4.39 -14.86
C ILE A 94 -5.18 -3.50 -16.12
N GLU A 95 -5.28 -4.10 -17.30
CA GLU A 95 -5.28 -3.37 -18.57
C GLU A 95 -6.48 -2.43 -18.69
N ASP A 96 -7.67 -2.86 -18.30
CA ASP A 96 -8.86 -2.01 -18.25
C ASP A 96 -8.74 -0.86 -17.26
N LEU A 97 -8.30 -1.14 -16.02
CA LEU A 97 -8.14 -0.10 -14.99
C LEU A 97 -7.09 0.93 -15.38
N SER A 98 -6.04 0.49 -16.08
CA SER A 98 -5.03 1.39 -16.61
C SER A 98 -5.54 2.16 -17.83
N LYS A 99 -6.28 1.54 -18.75
CA LYS A 99 -6.95 2.22 -19.90
C LYS A 99 -7.97 3.25 -19.45
N ALA A 100 -8.68 2.98 -18.36
CA ALA A 100 -9.60 3.90 -17.71
C ALA A 100 -8.95 5.21 -17.26
N GLU A 101 -7.62 5.29 -17.18
CA GLU A 101 -6.90 6.55 -16.95
C GLU A 101 -7.39 7.33 -15.74
N LEU A 102 -7.55 6.66 -14.60
CA LEU A 102 -8.06 7.34 -13.41
C LEU A 102 -7.17 8.55 -13.08
N SER A 103 -7.80 9.68 -12.77
CA SER A 103 -7.15 10.99 -12.65
C SER A 103 -6.10 11.06 -11.53
N GLU A 104 -5.03 11.83 -11.76
CA GLU A 104 -3.89 11.94 -10.84
C GLU A 104 -4.08 13.04 -9.78
N SER A 105 -3.29 12.99 -8.71
CA SER A 105 -3.27 14.05 -7.69
C SER A 105 -2.89 15.41 -8.26
N TYR A 106 -2.11 15.42 -9.34
CA TYR A 106 -1.76 16.66 -10.04
C TYR A 106 -3.00 17.38 -10.57
N ASP A 107 -3.88 16.64 -11.26
CA ASP A 107 -5.07 17.18 -11.92
C ASP A 107 -6.14 17.61 -10.92
N LYS A 108 -6.29 16.81 -9.84
CA LYS A 108 -7.28 17.06 -8.79
C LYS A 108 -6.91 18.20 -7.85
N GLY A 109 -5.64 18.61 -7.79
CA GLY A 109 -5.23 19.63 -6.81
C GLY A 109 -5.09 19.12 -5.36
N VAL A 110 -5.24 17.81 -5.14
CA VAL A 110 -5.25 17.14 -3.82
C VAL A 110 -4.61 15.75 -3.88
N LEU A 111 -4.15 15.23 -2.74
CA LEU A 111 -3.73 13.83 -2.63
C LEU A 111 -4.99 12.97 -2.60
N GLY A 112 -5.04 11.89 -3.38
CA GLY A 112 -6.21 11.00 -3.42
C GLY A 112 -5.94 9.63 -2.81
N ILE A 113 -7.00 8.90 -2.47
CA ILE A 113 -6.93 7.55 -1.86
C ILE A 113 -5.96 6.61 -2.61
N ARG A 114 -6.02 6.57 -3.95
CA ARG A 114 -5.12 5.71 -4.76
C ARG A 114 -3.65 6.08 -4.54
N LYS A 115 -3.32 7.37 -4.50
CA LYS A 115 -1.96 7.84 -4.24
C LYS A 115 -1.53 7.45 -2.83
N THR A 116 -2.37 7.71 -1.83
CA THR A 116 -2.14 7.34 -0.42
C THR A 116 -1.86 5.85 -0.24
N LEU A 117 -2.66 4.98 -0.85
CA LEU A 117 -2.49 3.53 -0.76
C LEU A 117 -1.29 3.02 -1.57
N ALA A 118 -1.03 3.59 -2.76
CA ALA A 118 0.11 3.20 -3.58
C ALA A 118 1.45 3.55 -2.92
N THR A 119 1.56 4.72 -2.28
CA THR A 119 2.77 5.10 -1.54
C THR A 119 2.94 4.30 -0.25
N ALA A 120 1.83 3.96 0.44
CA ALA A 120 1.85 3.04 1.58
C ALA A 120 2.38 1.66 1.16
N GLY A 121 1.83 1.11 0.08
CA GLY A 121 2.25 -0.17 -0.49
C GLY A 121 3.72 -0.14 -0.88
N SER A 122 4.18 0.91 -1.56
CA SER A 122 5.59 1.09 -1.93
C SER A 122 6.52 1.11 -0.72
N ALA A 123 6.17 1.88 0.32
CA ALA A 123 6.97 1.99 1.54
C ALA A 123 7.05 0.67 2.34
N LEU A 124 6.10 -0.24 2.17
CA LEU A 124 6.13 -1.56 2.81
C LEU A 124 6.83 -2.62 1.95
N ILE A 125 6.57 -2.63 0.63
CA ILE A 125 7.09 -3.62 -0.32
C ILE A 125 8.60 -3.49 -0.54
N GLU A 126 9.17 -2.29 -0.34
CA GLU A 126 10.61 -2.09 -0.49
C GLU A 126 11.46 -2.92 0.52
N TYR A 127 10.91 -3.32 1.67
CA TYR A 127 11.63 -4.14 2.65
C TYR A 127 11.90 -5.56 2.14
N PRO A 128 10.88 -6.36 1.75
CA PRO A 128 11.14 -7.64 1.10
C PRO A 128 11.88 -7.47 -0.23
N ALA A 129 11.67 -6.38 -0.99
CA ALA A 129 12.46 -6.10 -2.18
C ALA A 129 13.97 -6.06 -1.88
N ARG A 130 14.39 -5.24 -0.88
CA ARG A 130 15.78 -5.15 -0.46
C ARG A 130 16.32 -6.47 0.07
N GLY A 131 15.53 -7.18 0.87
CA GLY A 131 15.90 -8.50 1.38
C GLY A 131 16.17 -9.50 0.25
N SER A 132 15.29 -9.55 -0.76
CA SER A 132 15.40 -10.50 -1.87
C SER A 132 16.40 -10.11 -2.95
N LEU A 133 16.74 -8.83 -3.08
CA LEU A 133 17.72 -8.33 -4.05
C LEU A 133 19.12 -8.23 -3.45
N GLY A 134 19.24 -7.87 -2.17
CA GLY A 134 20.52 -7.68 -1.48
C GLY A 134 20.97 -8.87 -0.62
N GLY A 135 20.03 -9.73 -0.22
CA GLY A 135 20.28 -10.76 0.79
C GLY A 135 20.36 -10.17 2.20
N TYR A 136 20.13 -11.01 3.21
CA TYR A 136 20.20 -10.66 4.62
C TYR A 136 21.40 -11.37 5.25
N ALA A 137 22.48 -10.65 5.55
CA ALA A 137 23.73 -11.27 5.99
C ALA A 137 23.58 -12.05 7.33
N GLU A 138 24.22 -13.23 7.40
CA GLU A 138 24.27 -14.03 8.63
C GLU A 138 25.16 -13.35 9.69
N VAL A 139 24.62 -13.17 10.89
CA VAL A 139 25.40 -12.75 12.05
C VAL A 139 25.93 -14.00 12.76
N LYS A 140 27.24 -14.21 12.70
CA LYS A 140 27.90 -15.41 13.28
C LYS A 140 27.82 -15.49 14.81
N SER A 141 27.54 -14.38 15.47
CA SER A 141 27.37 -14.34 16.92
C SER A 141 26.04 -14.98 17.31
N LYS A 142 26.09 -16.13 17.99
CA LYS A 142 24.89 -16.81 18.48
C LYS A 142 24.26 -16.02 19.63
N VAL A 143 22.94 -15.88 19.58
CA VAL A 143 22.14 -15.42 20.72
C VAL A 143 22.24 -16.48 21.83
N PRO A 144 22.52 -16.10 23.09
CA PRO A 144 22.55 -17.05 24.20
C PRO A 144 21.22 -17.79 24.37
N GLU A 145 21.26 -19.11 24.58
CA GLU A 145 20.05 -19.95 24.70
C GLU A 145 19.16 -19.59 25.90
N ASP A 146 19.77 -19.04 26.96
CA ASP A 146 19.10 -18.59 28.17
C ASP A 146 18.58 -17.15 28.10
N LYS A 147 18.82 -16.44 26.99
CA LYS A 147 18.34 -15.06 26.82
C LYS A 147 16.82 -15.01 26.97
N ARG A 148 16.37 -14.03 27.76
CA ARG A 148 14.96 -13.69 27.94
C ARG A 148 14.73 -12.27 27.46
N TYR A 149 13.55 -12.04 26.91
CA TYR A 149 13.11 -10.74 26.40
C TYR A 149 11.87 -10.32 27.19
N ASP A 150 11.89 -9.12 27.72
CA ASP A 150 10.74 -8.50 28.38
C ASP A 150 9.94 -7.66 27.37
N THR A 151 8.65 -7.96 27.21
CA THR A 151 7.75 -7.22 26.31
C THR A 151 7.50 -5.78 26.78
N GLN A 152 7.77 -5.48 28.05
CA GLN A 152 7.66 -4.14 28.62
C GLN A 152 8.96 -3.34 28.44
N ASN A 153 10.07 -3.98 28.08
CA ASN A 153 11.33 -3.32 27.79
C ASN A 153 11.47 -3.07 26.27
N PRO A 154 11.45 -1.80 25.82
CA PRO A 154 11.55 -1.49 24.39
C PRO A 154 12.83 -1.99 23.72
N GLN A 155 13.95 -2.02 24.45
CA GLN A 155 15.22 -2.49 23.89
C GLN A 155 15.16 -3.99 23.63
N ASP A 156 14.54 -4.75 24.53
CA ASP A 156 14.34 -6.19 24.35
C ASP A 156 13.42 -6.48 23.17
N VAL A 157 12.31 -5.73 23.01
CA VAL A 157 11.40 -5.87 21.86
C VAL A 157 12.09 -5.59 20.53
N LEU A 158 12.88 -4.51 20.46
CA LEU A 158 13.67 -4.16 19.28
C LEU A 158 14.74 -5.22 18.95
N GLN A 159 15.42 -5.74 19.97
CA GLN A 159 16.45 -6.75 19.79
C GLN A 159 15.85 -8.11 19.44
N ALA A 160 14.71 -8.47 20.03
CA ALA A 160 13.95 -9.69 19.72
C ALA A 160 13.57 -9.76 18.24
N TRP A 161 13.15 -8.65 17.64
CA TRP A 161 12.85 -8.59 16.21
C TRP A 161 14.08 -8.94 15.36
N LYS A 162 15.26 -8.37 15.67
CA LYS A 162 16.51 -8.65 14.95
C LYS A 162 16.94 -10.12 15.12
N ASP A 163 16.90 -10.61 16.35
CA ASP A 163 17.30 -11.98 16.68
C ASP A 163 16.35 -13.01 16.03
N ALA A 164 15.05 -12.73 16.01
CA ALA A 164 14.06 -13.57 15.34
C ALA A 164 14.20 -13.57 13.82
N LEU A 165 14.55 -12.44 13.18
CA LEU A 165 14.84 -12.41 11.75
C LEU A 165 16.05 -13.29 11.40
N GLN A 166 17.14 -13.20 12.18
CA GLN A 166 18.30 -14.09 12.03
C GLN A 166 17.90 -15.56 12.23
N ALA A 167 17.15 -15.87 13.28
CA ALA A 167 16.69 -17.23 13.56
C ALA A 167 15.62 -17.76 12.57
N ALA A 168 14.89 -16.88 11.88
CA ALA A 168 13.96 -17.26 10.83
C ALA A 168 14.68 -17.58 9.52
N VAL A 169 15.66 -16.77 9.14
CA VAL A 169 16.41 -16.92 7.87
C VAL A 169 17.47 -18.03 7.96
N TYR A 170 18.18 -18.12 9.09
CA TYR A 170 19.32 -19.03 9.28
C TYR A 170 19.08 -20.14 10.31
N GLY A 171 17.98 -20.09 11.06
CA GLY A 171 17.66 -21.03 12.13
C GLY A 171 16.32 -21.76 11.94
N ASN A 172 15.69 -22.10 13.05
CA ASN A 172 14.46 -22.90 13.16
C ASN A 172 13.26 -22.12 13.73
N PHE A 173 13.35 -20.79 13.89
CA PHE A 173 12.31 -19.99 14.55
C PHE A 173 10.91 -20.19 13.96
N VAL A 174 10.80 -20.24 12.63
CA VAL A 174 9.52 -20.50 11.94
C VAL A 174 8.92 -21.83 12.39
N THR A 175 9.73 -22.89 12.43
CA THR A 175 9.27 -24.22 12.87
C THR A 175 8.83 -24.20 14.33
N GLU A 176 9.61 -23.60 15.23
CA GLU A 176 9.27 -23.53 16.65
C GLU A 176 7.95 -22.78 16.89
N VAL A 177 7.68 -21.70 16.14
CA VAL A 177 6.43 -20.95 16.25
C VAL A 177 5.23 -21.80 15.81
N PHE A 178 5.36 -22.56 14.70
CA PHE A 178 4.29 -23.45 14.22
C PHE A 178 4.02 -24.61 15.19
N GLU A 179 5.07 -25.26 15.69
CA GLU A 179 4.96 -26.33 16.68
C GLU A 179 4.28 -25.82 17.95
N LYS A 180 4.72 -24.66 18.45
CA LYS A 180 4.15 -24.08 19.68
C LYS A 180 2.70 -23.63 19.50
N ALA A 181 2.35 -23.07 18.35
CA ALA A 181 0.97 -22.73 18.02
C ALA A 181 0.06 -23.98 17.97
N ALA A 182 0.57 -25.14 17.55
CA ALA A 182 -0.20 -26.39 17.60
C ALA A 182 -0.45 -26.87 19.05
N GLU A 183 0.44 -26.54 19.99
CA GLU A 183 0.30 -26.90 21.40
C GLU A 183 -0.70 -26.02 22.15
N THR A 184 -0.72 -24.71 21.88
CA THR A 184 -1.49 -23.74 22.67
C THR A 184 -1.91 -22.50 21.88
N ASP A 185 -3.04 -21.91 22.26
CA ASP A 185 -3.55 -20.61 21.79
C ASP A 185 -3.18 -19.44 22.74
N ASP A 186 -2.44 -19.74 23.81
CA ASP A 186 -2.06 -18.80 24.85
C ASP A 186 -0.66 -18.26 24.56
N LEU A 187 -0.59 -17.01 24.11
CA LEU A 187 0.67 -16.33 23.77
C LEU A 187 1.66 -16.35 24.94
N GLU A 188 1.21 -16.34 26.20
CA GLU A 188 2.09 -16.35 27.37
C GLU A 188 2.88 -17.63 27.54
N ARG A 189 2.45 -18.72 26.89
CA ARG A 189 3.15 -20.01 26.90
C ARG A 189 4.18 -20.14 25.79
N HIS A 190 4.25 -19.19 24.86
CA HIS A 190 5.31 -19.15 23.85
C HIS A 190 6.64 -18.68 24.46
N THR A 191 7.75 -18.88 23.72
CA THR A 191 9.07 -18.40 24.14
C THR A 191 9.05 -16.89 24.34
N SER A 192 9.93 -16.36 25.21
CA SER A 192 10.07 -14.91 25.37
C SER A 192 10.42 -14.20 24.05
N LEU A 193 11.16 -14.87 23.16
CA LEU A 193 11.46 -14.34 21.83
C LEU A 193 10.17 -14.15 21.00
N THR A 194 9.32 -15.19 20.90
CA THR A 194 8.05 -15.10 20.16
C THR A 194 7.13 -14.03 20.74
N ARG A 195 7.04 -13.92 22.07
CA ARG A 195 6.22 -12.88 22.74
C ARG A 195 6.71 -11.47 22.42
N ALA A 196 8.01 -11.23 22.49
CA ALA A 196 8.60 -9.93 22.16
C ALA A 196 8.46 -9.58 20.66
N VAL A 197 8.61 -10.56 19.77
CA VAL A 197 8.33 -10.39 18.33
C VAL A 197 6.86 -10.04 18.10
N HIS A 198 5.95 -10.72 18.78
CA HIS A 198 4.52 -10.44 18.70
C HIS A 198 4.23 -8.99 19.12
N GLU A 199 4.82 -8.52 20.22
CA GLU A 199 4.66 -7.13 20.67
C GLU A 199 5.21 -6.12 19.64
N PHE A 200 6.37 -6.40 19.04
CA PHE A 200 6.90 -5.61 17.94
C PHE A 200 5.90 -5.51 16.77
N ILE A 201 5.29 -6.64 16.37
CA ILE A 201 4.30 -6.68 15.30
C ILE A 201 3.04 -5.87 15.68
N VAL A 202 2.51 -6.04 16.90
CA VAL A 202 1.34 -5.31 17.38
C VAL A 202 1.57 -3.80 17.32
N VAL A 203 2.70 -3.34 17.84
CA VAL A 203 3.04 -1.91 17.84
C VAL A 203 3.14 -1.36 16.41
N ASN A 204 3.75 -2.09 15.48
CA ASN A 204 3.86 -1.66 14.07
C ASN A 204 2.51 -1.71 13.34
N VAL A 205 1.68 -2.73 13.54
CA VAL A 205 0.34 -2.80 12.92
C VAL A 205 -0.55 -1.69 13.44
N ALA A 206 -0.54 -1.42 14.77
CA ALA A 206 -1.28 -0.30 15.35
C ALA A 206 -0.83 1.05 14.76
N SER A 207 0.47 1.19 14.51
CA SER A 207 1.07 2.37 13.90
C SER A 207 0.60 2.59 12.47
N ILE A 208 0.56 1.53 11.66
CA ILE A 208 0.02 1.57 10.28
C ILE A 208 -1.46 1.96 10.32
N MET A 209 -2.25 1.31 11.18
CA MET A 209 -3.68 1.59 11.30
C MET A 209 -3.94 3.05 11.71
N HIS A 210 -3.26 3.51 12.76
CA HIS A 210 -3.40 4.88 13.24
C HIS A 210 -2.97 5.89 12.17
N TYR A 211 -1.84 5.67 11.50
CA TYR A 211 -1.39 6.57 10.45
C TYR A 211 -2.33 6.59 9.25
N ALA A 212 -2.73 5.43 8.74
CA ALA A 212 -3.61 5.32 7.58
C ALA A 212 -5.00 5.92 7.85
N LEU A 213 -5.59 5.64 9.01
CA LEU A 213 -6.98 5.96 9.31
C LEU A 213 -7.17 7.33 9.97
N ILE A 214 -6.17 7.82 10.70
CA ILE A 214 -6.30 9.04 11.54
C ILE A 214 -5.41 10.18 11.06
N LEU A 215 -4.16 9.88 10.70
CA LEU A 215 -3.17 10.93 10.40
C LEU A 215 -3.11 11.28 8.91
N SER A 216 -3.34 10.29 8.04
CA SER A 216 -3.32 10.51 6.60
C SER A 216 -4.45 11.47 6.20
N PRO A 217 -4.23 12.37 5.22
CA PRO A 217 -5.28 13.30 4.81
C PRO A 217 -6.58 12.62 4.39
N GLU A 218 -6.47 11.43 3.78
CA GLU A 218 -7.58 10.62 3.29
C GLU A 218 -8.18 9.66 4.33
N GLY A 219 -7.69 9.67 5.57
CA GLY A 219 -8.18 8.81 6.66
C GLY A 219 -9.70 8.85 6.83
N PRO A 220 -10.35 10.03 6.88
CA PRO A 220 -11.81 10.15 6.97
C PRO A 220 -12.54 9.49 5.78
N SER A 221 -12.02 9.63 4.56
CA SER A 221 -12.56 9.00 3.36
C SER A 221 -12.44 7.48 3.41
N ILE A 222 -11.28 6.97 3.83
CA ILE A 222 -11.02 5.53 4.01
C ILE A 222 -11.97 4.94 5.06
N LEU A 223 -12.13 5.60 6.21
CA LEU A 223 -13.02 5.16 7.28
C LEU A 223 -14.48 5.09 6.83
N ARG A 224 -14.97 6.09 6.08
CA ARG A 224 -16.32 6.05 5.52
C ARG A 224 -16.49 4.93 4.50
N LEU A 225 -15.50 4.70 3.65
CA LEU A 225 -15.52 3.60 2.68
C LEU A 225 -15.64 2.26 3.40
N ILE A 226 -14.79 2.03 4.42
CA ILE A 226 -14.84 0.81 5.25
C ILE A 226 -16.20 0.70 5.94
N GLU A 227 -16.70 1.77 6.58
CA GLU A 227 -17.99 1.77 7.26
C GLU A 227 -19.16 1.47 6.30
N SER A 228 -19.12 1.99 5.08
CA SER A 228 -20.17 1.82 4.07
C SER A 228 -20.20 0.38 3.57
N VAL A 229 -19.03 -0.19 3.29
CA VAL A 229 -18.90 -1.60 2.89
C VAL A 229 -19.32 -2.51 4.04
N HIS A 230 -18.82 -2.27 5.26
CA HIS A 230 -19.13 -3.07 6.46
C HIS A 230 -20.64 -3.17 6.73
N LYS A 231 -21.38 -2.07 6.55
CA LYS A 231 -22.85 -2.03 6.73
C LYS A 231 -23.63 -2.84 5.70
N LEU A 232 -23.06 -3.09 4.51
CA LEU A 232 -23.73 -3.80 3.42
C LEU A 232 -23.42 -5.30 3.40
N ILE A 233 -22.43 -5.76 4.18
CA ILE A 233 -22.07 -7.19 4.25
C ILE A 233 -23.13 -7.96 5.06
N PRO A 234 -23.72 -9.04 4.51
CA PRO A 234 -24.74 -9.84 5.19
C PRO A 234 -24.12 -10.85 6.15
N TYR A 235 -23.45 -10.39 7.21
CA TYR A 235 -22.71 -11.26 8.14
C TYR A 235 -23.54 -12.44 8.64
N THR A 236 -24.81 -12.22 8.98
CA THR A 236 -25.72 -13.29 9.45
C THR A 236 -25.89 -14.41 8.43
N LEU A 237 -26.10 -14.10 7.15
CA LEU A 237 -26.31 -15.10 6.10
C LEU A 237 -25.01 -15.85 5.76
N ILE A 238 -23.89 -15.14 5.73
CA ILE A 238 -22.57 -15.75 5.55
C ILE A 238 -22.29 -16.72 6.69
N ARG A 239 -22.50 -16.30 7.95
CA ARG A 239 -22.34 -17.14 9.14
C ARG A 239 -23.25 -18.36 9.12
N GLN A 240 -24.52 -18.22 8.74
CA GLN A 240 -25.44 -19.35 8.59
C GLN A 240 -24.94 -20.37 7.56
N SER A 241 -24.38 -19.91 6.44
CA SER A 241 -23.79 -20.79 5.43
C SER A 241 -22.54 -21.50 5.94
N LEU A 242 -21.66 -20.78 6.66
CA LEU A 242 -20.44 -21.35 7.26
C LEU A 242 -20.72 -22.43 8.32
N LYS A 243 -21.90 -22.43 8.94
CA LYS A 243 -22.32 -23.48 9.90
C LYS A 243 -22.66 -24.81 9.24
N ILE A 244 -22.80 -24.86 7.92
CA ILE A 244 -23.13 -26.10 7.20
C ILE A 244 -21.94 -27.07 7.32
N GLY A 245 -22.21 -28.29 7.83
CA GLY A 245 -21.16 -29.28 8.09
C GLY A 245 -20.52 -29.88 6.83
N ASN A 246 -21.25 -29.99 5.72
CA ASN A 246 -20.68 -30.43 4.45
C ASN A 246 -19.98 -29.26 3.74
N VAL A 247 -18.67 -29.38 3.50
CA VAL A 247 -17.84 -28.31 2.91
C VAL A 247 -18.30 -27.90 1.52
N ALA A 248 -18.69 -28.83 0.66
CA ALA A 248 -19.12 -28.50 -0.71
C ALA A 248 -20.44 -27.71 -0.69
N THR A 249 -21.40 -28.11 0.15
CA THR A 249 -22.66 -27.39 0.35
C THR A 249 -22.43 -26.03 1.00
N MET A 250 -21.55 -25.97 2.02
CA MET A 250 -21.15 -24.73 2.70
C MET A 250 -20.55 -23.72 1.72
N LEU A 251 -19.56 -24.16 0.93
CA LEU A 251 -18.89 -23.33 -0.06
C LEU A 251 -19.87 -22.88 -1.15
N SER A 252 -20.73 -23.78 -1.65
CA SER A 252 -21.78 -23.43 -2.61
C SER A 252 -22.76 -22.40 -2.03
N GLY A 253 -23.10 -22.51 -0.75
CA GLY A 253 -23.95 -21.55 -0.04
C GLY A 253 -23.31 -20.16 0.04
N VAL A 254 -22.05 -20.09 0.49
CA VAL A 254 -21.28 -18.83 0.55
C VAL A 254 -21.10 -18.22 -0.84
N MET A 255 -20.71 -19.02 -1.83
CA MET A 255 -20.55 -18.57 -3.22
C MET A 255 -21.85 -18.08 -3.84
N ARG A 256 -22.98 -18.70 -3.47
CA ARG A 256 -24.31 -18.22 -3.91
C ARG A 256 -24.66 -16.88 -3.27
N ILE A 257 -24.27 -16.62 -2.02
CA ILE A 257 -24.48 -15.30 -1.40
C ILE A 257 -23.66 -14.24 -2.11
N ILE A 258 -22.38 -14.51 -2.39
CA ILE A 258 -21.44 -13.49 -2.89
C ILE A 258 -21.57 -13.29 -4.39
N LEU A 259 -21.66 -14.37 -5.17
CA LEU A 259 -21.50 -14.36 -6.63
C LEU A 259 -22.79 -14.68 -7.42
N ALA A 260 -23.90 -15.05 -6.76
CA ALA A 260 -25.14 -15.21 -7.51
C ALA A 260 -25.60 -13.86 -8.04
N LYS A 261 -25.90 -13.82 -9.34
CA LYS A 261 -26.50 -12.65 -9.97
C LYS A 261 -27.91 -12.46 -9.43
N VAL A 262 -28.19 -11.28 -8.92
CA VAL A 262 -29.47 -10.96 -8.29
C VAL A 262 -30.45 -10.52 -9.39
N SER A 263 -31.69 -11.02 -9.36
CA SER A 263 -32.77 -10.57 -10.26
C SER A 263 -33.51 -9.39 -9.63
N MET A 264 -34.21 -8.58 -10.44
CA MET A 264 -34.92 -7.36 -9.98
C MET A 264 -35.80 -7.58 -8.73
N GLY A 265 -36.38 -8.78 -8.56
CA GLY A 265 -37.25 -9.10 -7.42
C GLY A 265 -36.54 -9.40 -6.09
N SER A 266 -35.24 -9.72 -6.10
CA SER A 266 -34.46 -9.96 -4.88
C SER A 266 -33.66 -8.73 -4.43
N VAL A 267 -33.40 -7.76 -5.33
CA VAL A 267 -32.70 -6.51 -4.98
C VAL A 267 -33.54 -5.61 -4.06
N THR A 268 -34.86 -5.58 -4.25
CA THR A 268 -35.81 -4.78 -3.42
C THR A 268 -35.85 -5.24 -1.96
N ASN A 269 -35.58 -6.53 -1.68
CA ASN A 269 -35.60 -7.08 -0.33
C ASN A 269 -34.26 -6.97 0.41
N TRP A 270 -33.14 -6.79 -0.30
CA TRP A 270 -31.84 -7.00 0.32
C TRP A 270 -31.43 -5.89 1.31
N ILE A 271 -31.94 -4.65 1.14
CA ILE A 271 -31.84 -3.54 2.13
C ILE A 271 -32.80 -2.36 1.76
N GLY A 272 -33.74 -2.52 0.82
CA GLY A 272 -34.71 -1.47 0.46
C GLY A 272 -34.10 -0.17 -0.12
N LEU A 273 -32.82 -0.18 -0.50
CA LEU A 273 -32.05 1.00 -0.95
C LEU A 273 -31.67 0.98 -2.44
N SER A 274 -32.06 -0.06 -3.20
CA SER A 274 -31.65 -0.22 -4.60
C SER A 274 -32.64 0.44 -5.57
N SER A 275 -32.57 1.76 -5.71
CA SER A 275 -32.98 2.39 -6.97
C SER A 275 -31.78 2.34 -7.92
N GLY A 276 -31.74 1.35 -8.81
CA GLY A 276 -30.75 1.29 -9.91
C GLY A 276 -29.66 0.22 -9.82
N ALA A 277 -29.93 -0.97 -9.27
CA ALA A 277 -29.06 -2.12 -9.56
C ALA A 277 -29.30 -2.55 -11.02
N ASP A 278 -28.27 -2.44 -11.86
CA ASP A 278 -28.34 -2.96 -13.23
C ASP A 278 -28.49 -4.49 -13.20
N GLU A 279 -29.32 -5.02 -14.09
CA GLU A 279 -29.56 -6.46 -14.21
C GLU A 279 -28.22 -7.23 -14.33
N GLY A 280 -28.01 -8.24 -13.47
CA GLY A 280 -26.90 -9.17 -13.63
C GLY A 280 -25.64 -8.93 -12.78
N MET A 281 -25.63 -7.95 -11.86
CA MET A 281 -24.57 -7.84 -10.84
C MET A 281 -24.74 -8.86 -9.70
N ASN A 282 -23.62 -9.37 -9.18
CA ASN A 282 -23.60 -10.12 -7.92
C ASN A 282 -23.50 -9.20 -6.69
N LEU A 283 -23.57 -9.76 -5.47
CA LEU A 283 -23.53 -8.98 -4.22
C LEU A 283 -22.27 -8.12 -4.08
N MET A 284 -21.08 -8.67 -4.41
CA MET A 284 -19.82 -7.92 -4.32
C MET A 284 -19.85 -6.69 -5.25
N GLN A 285 -20.26 -6.89 -6.50
CA GLN A 285 -20.38 -5.80 -7.48
C GLN A 285 -21.45 -4.78 -7.10
N GLN A 286 -22.55 -5.22 -6.48
CA GLN A 286 -23.59 -4.34 -5.96
C GLN A 286 -23.06 -3.45 -4.83
N ILE A 287 -22.32 -4.01 -3.87
CA ILE A 287 -21.71 -3.24 -2.78
C ILE A 287 -20.77 -2.17 -3.38
N ILE A 288 -19.88 -2.56 -4.29
CA ILE A 288 -18.96 -1.63 -4.96
C ILE A 288 -19.74 -0.53 -5.70
N SER A 289 -20.69 -0.91 -6.55
CA SER A 289 -21.48 0.03 -7.36
C SER A 289 -22.31 0.98 -6.51
N GLN A 290 -22.89 0.49 -5.42
CA GLN A 290 -23.73 1.28 -4.52
C GLN A 290 -22.92 2.31 -3.75
N VAL A 291 -21.80 1.90 -3.13
CA VAL A 291 -20.94 2.80 -2.36
C VAL A 291 -20.36 3.90 -3.26
N LEU A 292 -19.79 3.53 -4.40
CA LEU A 292 -19.26 4.50 -5.36
C LEU A 292 -20.36 5.35 -6.01
N GLY A 293 -21.57 4.80 -6.16
CA GLY A 293 -22.76 5.51 -6.64
C GLY A 293 -23.22 6.61 -5.70
N TRP A 294 -23.20 6.37 -4.38
CA TRP A 294 -23.48 7.37 -3.36
C TRP A 294 -22.47 8.52 -3.39
N GLU A 295 -21.17 8.20 -3.44
CA GLU A 295 -20.12 9.22 -3.56
C GLU A 295 -20.30 10.06 -4.82
N LYS A 296 -20.53 9.42 -5.97
CA LYS A 296 -20.75 10.12 -7.25
C LYS A 296 -21.93 11.09 -7.17
N ARG A 297 -23.01 10.72 -6.47
CA ARG A 297 -24.17 11.61 -6.27
C ARG A 297 -23.78 12.83 -5.45
N GLU A 298 -22.99 12.66 -4.40
CA GLU A 298 -22.58 13.78 -3.56
C GLU A 298 -21.60 14.72 -4.27
N LEU A 299 -20.62 14.17 -4.98
CA LEU A 299 -19.72 14.96 -5.84
C LEU A 299 -20.48 15.76 -6.89
N ARG A 300 -21.54 15.16 -7.49
CA ARG A 300 -22.42 15.85 -8.43
C ARG A 300 -23.19 16.99 -7.76
N ASN A 301 -23.73 16.77 -6.57
CA ASN A 301 -24.43 17.81 -5.82
C ASN A 301 -23.52 19.02 -5.57
N ARG A 302 -22.25 18.80 -5.22
CA ARG A 302 -21.25 19.86 -5.07
C ARG A 302 -20.96 20.59 -6.37
N ALA A 303 -20.76 19.86 -7.47
CA ALA A 303 -20.52 20.46 -8.78
C ALA A 303 -21.70 21.36 -9.20
N THR A 304 -22.95 20.90 -9.00
CA THR A 304 -24.16 21.69 -9.27
C THR A 304 -24.30 22.91 -8.35
N LYS A 305 -23.76 22.89 -7.13
CA LYS A 305 -23.70 24.08 -6.26
C LYS A 305 -22.76 25.13 -6.86
N ILE A 306 -21.59 24.72 -7.36
CA ILE A 306 -20.66 25.63 -8.05
C ILE A 306 -21.33 26.26 -9.28
N GLU A 307 -22.00 25.45 -10.12
CA GLU A 307 -22.70 25.92 -11.32
C GLU A 307 -23.74 27.02 -11.04
N LYS A 308 -24.35 27.00 -9.85
CA LYS A 308 -25.40 27.94 -9.42
C LYS A 308 -24.90 29.10 -8.57
N ASP A 309 -23.61 29.11 -8.23
CA ASP A 309 -23.02 30.12 -7.40
C ASP A 309 -22.93 31.47 -8.14
N ARG A 310 -23.02 32.59 -7.40
CA ARG A 310 -22.91 33.94 -7.99
C ARG A 310 -21.56 34.18 -8.66
N ASP A 311 -20.49 33.67 -8.06
CA ASP A 311 -19.12 33.82 -8.54
C ASP A 311 -18.67 32.54 -9.28
N SER A 312 -19.63 31.81 -9.88
CA SER A 312 -19.39 30.63 -10.73
C SER A 312 -18.51 30.98 -11.94
N PRO A 313 -17.65 30.06 -12.41
CA PRO A 313 -16.95 30.22 -13.67
C PRO A 313 -17.95 30.43 -14.84
N PRO A 314 -17.55 31.15 -15.91
CA PRO A 314 -18.38 31.28 -17.10
C PRO A 314 -18.83 29.92 -17.65
N LYS A 315 -20.05 29.85 -18.20
CA LYS A 315 -20.61 28.58 -18.72
C LYS A 315 -19.72 27.91 -19.78
N ALA A 316 -19.02 28.71 -20.60
CA ALA A 316 -18.06 28.20 -21.58
C ALA A 316 -16.88 27.49 -20.91
N VAL A 317 -16.37 28.02 -19.79
CA VAL A 317 -15.30 27.41 -19.01
C VAL A 317 -15.78 26.11 -18.35
N LEU A 318 -16.97 26.10 -17.75
CA LEU A 318 -17.54 24.87 -17.17
C LEU A 318 -17.74 23.77 -18.22
N ALA A 319 -18.22 24.14 -19.42
CA ALA A 319 -18.38 23.23 -20.54
C ALA A 319 -17.04 22.68 -21.02
N GLU A 320 -16.01 23.51 -21.17
CA GLU A 320 -14.67 23.07 -21.56
C GLU A 320 -14.05 22.13 -20.52
N LEU A 321 -14.18 22.43 -19.23
CA LEU A 321 -13.65 21.55 -18.18
C LEU A 321 -14.38 20.20 -18.15
N LYS A 322 -15.66 20.17 -18.49
CA LYS A 322 -16.41 18.93 -18.61
C LYS A 322 -15.98 18.14 -19.85
N ASP A 323 -15.85 18.80 -20.99
CA ASP A 323 -15.31 18.21 -22.23
C ASP A 323 -13.90 17.67 -22.02
N TRP A 324 -13.07 18.39 -21.27
CA TRP A 324 -11.74 17.96 -20.87
C TRP A 324 -11.76 16.59 -20.19
N VAL A 325 -12.64 16.41 -19.21
CA VAL A 325 -12.76 15.15 -18.46
C VAL A 325 -13.35 14.01 -19.30
N ASP A 326 -14.34 14.32 -20.14
CA ASP A 326 -15.15 13.30 -20.81
C ASP A 326 -14.55 12.86 -22.17
N ASN A 327 -13.82 13.72 -22.87
CA ASN A 327 -13.48 13.51 -24.29
C ASN A 327 -11.99 13.64 -24.65
N ARG A 328 -11.14 14.20 -23.79
CA ARG A 328 -9.71 14.42 -24.14
C ARG A 328 -8.89 13.15 -23.98
N THR A 329 -7.84 13.07 -24.80
CA THR A 329 -6.96 11.92 -24.83
C THR A 329 -5.91 11.97 -23.73
N ARG A 330 -5.41 10.81 -23.34
CA ARG A 330 -4.26 10.70 -22.42
C ARG A 330 -3.07 11.56 -22.83
N ALA A 331 -2.73 11.57 -24.12
CA ALA A 331 -1.60 12.34 -24.63
C ALA A 331 -1.81 13.84 -24.37
N GLU A 332 -3.03 14.35 -24.54
CA GLU A 332 -3.38 15.73 -24.19
C GLU A 332 -3.30 15.98 -22.68
N HIS A 333 -3.76 15.04 -21.85
CA HIS A 333 -3.63 15.14 -20.39
C HIS A 333 -2.17 15.17 -19.93
N ASP A 334 -1.34 14.26 -20.43
CA ASP A 334 0.09 14.17 -20.11
C ASP A 334 0.83 15.45 -20.53
N GLU A 335 0.54 15.94 -21.73
CA GLU A 335 1.11 17.18 -22.26
C GLU A 335 0.65 18.41 -21.46
N CYS A 336 -0.62 18.46 -21.06
CA CYS A 336 -1.16 19.54 -20.23
C CYS A 336 -0.47 19.60 -18.86
N ARG A 337 -0.28 18.44 -18.20
CA ARG A 337 0.47 18.35 -16.95
C ARG A 337 1.91 18.80 -17.12
N ARG A 338 2.58 18.35 -18.18
CA ARG A 338 3.95 18.76 -18.51
C ARG A 338 4.06 20.28 -18.67
N GLN A 339 3.16 20.89 -19.43
CA GLN A 339 3.12 22.35 -19.62
C GLN A 339 2.79 23.10 -18.33
N SER A 340 1.82 22.62 -17.55
CA SER A 340 1.45 23.19 -16.25
C SER A 340 2.63 23.25 -15.29
N GLN A 341 3.40 22.15 -15.21
CA GLN A 341 4.62 22.09 -14.40
C GLN A 341 5.71 23.04 -14.90
N GLN A 342 6.01 23.03 -16.20
CA GLN A 342 7.08 23.83 -16.78
C GLN A 342 6.78 25.33 -16.76
N GLN A 343 5.54 25.72 -17.06
CA GLN A 343 5.13 27.11 -17.11
C GLN A 343 4.74 27.67 -15.74
N GLN A 344 4.67 26.83 -14.70
CA GLN A 344 4.19 27.23 -13.37
C GLN A 344 2.80 27.90 -13.46
N LYS A 345 1.88 27.22 -14.14
CA LYS A 345 0.48 27.63 -14.32
C LYS A 345 -0.41 26.52 -13.84
N SER A 346 -1.60 26.84 -13.32
CA SER A 346 -2.52 25.78 -12.91
C SER A 346 -2.99 24.95 -14.10
N ILE A 347 -3.38 23.70 -13.84
CA ILE A 347 -3.90 22.80 -14.86
C ILE A 347 -5.11 23.42 -15.58
N VAL A 348 -6.02 24.07 -14.85
CA VAL A 348 -7.17 24.80 -15.44
C VAL A 348 -6.71 25.90 -16.39
N THR A 349 -5.69 26.66 -16.01
CA THR A 349 -5.16 27.72 -16.88
C THR A 349 -4.54 27.16 -18.15
N VAL A 350 -3.84 26.04 -18.07
CA VAL A 350 -3.27 25.38 -19.25
C VAL A 350 -4.39 24.79 -20.13
N ILE A 351 -5.38 24.11 -19.55
CA ILE A 351 -6.56 23.60 -20.27
C ILE A 351 -7.22 24.72 -21.09
N LEU A 352 -7.50 25.86 -20.46
CA LEU A 352 -8.12 27.00 -21.15
C LEU A 352 -7.21 27.62 -22.21
N SER A 353 -5.89 27.63 -21.99
CA SER A 353 -4.94 28.12 -23.00
C SER A 353 -4.82 27.22 -24.24
N LEU A 354 -5.18 25.94 -24.10
CA LEU A 354 -5.20 24.96 -25.18
C LEU A 354 -6.57 24.87 -25.87
N SER A 355 -7.60 25.53 -25.33
CA SER A 355 -8.95 25.52 -25.88
C SER A 355 -9.26 26.79 -26.67
N SER A 356 -10.44 26.81 -27.30
CA SER A 356 -10.95 28.00 -27.98
C SER A 356 -11.61 29.02 -27.03
N VAL A 357 -11.65 28.73 -25.71
CA VAL A 357 -12.33 29.58 -24.73
C VAL A 357 -11.43 30.75 -24.34
N SER A 358 -11.85 31.98 -24.67
CA SER A 358 -11.09 33.22 -24.41
C SER A 358 -11.62 34.01 -23.19
N GLU A 359 -12.04 33.30 -22.14
CA GLU A 359 -12.60 33.91 -20.93
C GLU A 359 -11.49 34.19 -19.89
N GLU A 360 -11.43 35.41 -19.38
CA GLU A 360 -10.57 35.76 -18.25
C GLU A 360 -11.28 35.44 -16.93
N LEU A 361 -10.64 34.64 -16.07
CA LEU A 361 -11.18 34.27 -14.78
C LEU A 361 -10.66 35.21 -13.68
N THR A 362 -11.58 35.69 -12.84
CA THR A 362 -11.18 36.25 -11.53
C THR A 362 -10.56 35.16 -10.65
N SER A 363 -9.80 35.53 -9.62
CA SER A 363 -9.18 34.55 -8.71
C SER A 363 -10.20 33.58 -8.08
N THR A 364 -11.38 34.08 -7.70
CA THR A 364 -12.45 33.25 -7.12
C THR A 364 -13.09 32.32 -8.14
N GLN A 365 -13.29 32.78 -9.38
CA GLN A 365 -13.77 31.89 -10.45
C GLN A 365 -12.73 30.83 -10.81
N HIS A 366 -11.44 31.17 -10.78
CA HIS A 366 -10.35 30.22 -11.02
C HIS A 366 -10.29 29.13 -9.94
N GLU A 367 -10.43 29.49 -8.67
CA GLU A 367 -10.51 28.54 -7.56
C GLU A 367 -11.71 27.60 -7.73
N LYS A 368 -12.89 28.15 -8.05
CA LYS A 368 -14.10 27.36 -8.33
C LYS A 368 -13.96 26.48 -9.58
N ALA A 369 -13.23 26.92 -10.59
CA ALA A 369 -12.94 26.13 -11.78
C ALA A 369 -12.04 24.93 -11.44
N GLN A 370 -11.04 25.10 -10.56
CA GLN A 370 -10.23 23.98 -10.06
C GLN A 370 -11.05 23.00 -9.24
N GLU A 371 -11.89 23.48 -8.31
CA GLU A 371 -12.78 22.60 -7.55
C GLU A 371 -13.76 21.87 -8.48
N TYR A 372 -14.33 22.55 -9.47
CA TYR A 372 -15.24 21.95 -10.45
C TYR A 372 -14.55 20.85 -11.27
N LEU A 373 -13.32 21.09 -11.74
CA LEU A 373 -12.52 20.08 -12.44
C LEU A 373 -12.26 18.86 -11.54
N MET A 374 -11.82 19.08 -10.30
CA MET A 374 -11.58 18.02 -9.31
C MET A 374 -12.84 17.16 -9.06
N LEU A 375 -14.00 17.80 -8.93
CA LEU A 375 -15.28 17.11 -8.71
C LEU A 375 -15.70 16.29 -9.92
N ASN A 376 -15.51 16.79 -11.15
CA ASN A 376 -15.83 16.03 -12.36
C ASN A 376 -14.86 14.87 -12.58
N LEU A 377 -13.55 15.08 -12.40
CA LEU A 377 -12.54 14.00 -12.43
C LEU A 377 -12.88 12.91 -11.41
N SER A 378 -13.24 13.30 -10.18
CA SER A 378 -13.61 12.34 -9.14
C SER A 378 -14.88 11.57 -9.49
N GLN A 379 -15.90 12.22 -10.06
CA GLN A 379 -17.11 11.52 -10.55
C GLN A 379 -16.78 10.51 -11.65
N ARG A 380 -15.94 10.91 -12.61
CA ARG A 380 -15.50 10.08 -13.73
C ARG A 380 -14.69 8.88 -13.24
N ASP A 381 -13.75 9.07 -12.32
CA ASP A 381 -13.01 7.97 -11.70
C ASP A 381 -13.93 6.92 -11.05
N ARG A 382 -14.95 7.34 -10.29
CA ARG A 382 -15.93 6.41 -9.70
C ARG A 382 -16.70 5.65 -10.78
N GLN A 383 -17.11 6.36 -11.82
CA GLN A 383 -17.82 5.78 -12.96
C GLN A 383 -16.96 4.72 -13.64
N GLU A 384 -15.71 5.00 -13.95
CA GLU A 384 -14.79 4.05 -14.61
C GLU A 384 -14.52 2.82 -13.74
N ILE A 385 -14.30 2.99 -12.42
CA ILE A 385 -14.14 1.85 -11.51
C ILE A 385 -15.39 0.95 -11.53
N ILE A 386 -16.60 1.53 -11.52
CA ILE A 386 -17.84 0.76 -11.64
C ILE A 386 -17.93 0.05 -13.00
N GLN A 387 -17.51 0.71 -14.09
CA GLN A 387 -17.54 0.10 -15.42
C GLN A 387 -16.64 -1.13 -15.47
N VAL A 388 -15.38 -1.00 -15.06
CA VAL A 388 -14.38 -2.07 -15.13
C VAL A 388 -14.72 -3.22 -14.16
N LEU A 389 -15.09 -2.92 -12.92
CA LEU A 389 -15.28 -3.96 -11.90
C LEU A 389 -16.68 -4.58 -11.88
N CYS A 390 -17.71 -3.81 -12.25
CA CYS A 390 -19.11 -4.23 -12.06
C CYS A 390 -19.90 -4.41 -13.35
N LYS A 391 -19.48 -3.80 -14.47
CA LYS A 391 -20.25 -3.80 -15.73
C LYS A 391 -19.50 -4.38 -16.92
N ARG A 392 -18.25 -4.79 -16.73
CA ARG A 392 -17.44 -5.41 -17.78
C ARG A 392 -18.11 -6.69 -18.29
N ASN A 393 -18.10 -6.85 -19.61
CA ASN A 393 -18.50 -8.07 -20.29
C ASN A 393 -17.39 -8.54 -21.24
N PRO A 394 -16.78 -9.72 -21.03
CA PRO A 394 -17.07 -10.70 -19.97
C PRO A 394 -16.70 -10.23 -18.55
N ASP A 395 -17.44 -10.72 -17.56
CA ASP A 395 -17.25 -10.36 -16.15
C ASP A 395 -16.01 -11.07 -15.55
N HIS A 396 -14.86 -10.41 -15.65
CA HIS A 396 -13.60 -10.93 -15.13
C HIS A 396 -13.49 -10.87 -13.61
N LEU A 397 -14.12 -9.90 -12.94
CA LEU A 397 -14.04 -9.84 -11.49
C LEU A 397 -14.70 -11.08 -10.86
N THR A 398 -15.91 -11.41 -11.30
CA THR A 398 -16.62 -12.62 -10.84
C THR A 398 -15.83 -13.88 -11.19
N ALA A 399 -15.28 -13.95 -12.40
CA ALA A 399 -14.48 -15.10 -12.84
C ALA A 399 -13.20 -15.26 -12.00
N ALA A 400 -12.46 -14.17 -11.76
CA ALA A 400 -11.25 -14.16 -10.94
C ALA A 400 -11.54 -14.63 -9.51
N VAL A 401 -12.61 -14.10 -8.89
CA VAL A 401 -13.01 -14.50 -7.54
C VAL A 401 -13.37 -15.98 -7.49
N ARG A 402 -14.08 -16.50 -8.50
CA ARG A 402 -14.41 -17.93 -8.58
C ARG A 402 -13.16 -18.80 -8.68
N VAL A 403 -12.27 -18.50 -9.62
CA VAL A 403 -11.01 -19.24 -9.79
C VAL A 403 -10.15 -19.18 -8.54
N GLY A 404 -10.06 -18.01 -7.89
CA GLY A 404 -9.37 -17.86 -6.61
C GLY A 404 -9.98 -18.75 -5.51
N VAL A 405 -11.30 -18.72 -5.32
CA VAL A 405 -11.96 -19.59 -4.34
C VAL A 405 -11.76 -21.08 -4.66
N ASP A 406 -11.85 -21.45 -5.93
CA ASP A 406 -11.63 -22.83 -6.38
C ASP A 406 -10.20 -23.29 -6.06
N ALA A 407 -9.19 -22.44 -6.29
CA ALA A 407 -7.80 -22.71 -5.97
C ALA A 407 -7.55 -22.89 -4.46
N TYR A 408 -8.31 -22.18 -3.61
CA TYR A 408 -8.24 -22.33 -2.15
C TYR A 408 -9.20 -23.40 -1.61
N THR A 409 -10.01 -24.07 -2.43
CA THR A 409 -10.99 -25.06 -1.95
C THR A 409 -10.39 -26.19 -1.10
N PRO A 410 -9.24 -26.80 -1.45
CA PRO A 410 -8.60 -27.78 -0.57
C PRO A 410 -8.28 -27.20 0.81
N MET A 411 -7.73 -25.97 0.84
CA MET A 411 -7.40 -25.28 2.09
C MET A 411 -8.65 -24.95 2.91
N ILE A 412 -9.68 -24.38 2.28
CA ILE A 412 -10.97 -24.06 2.92
C ILE A 412 -11.56 -25.31 3.57
N ARG A 413 -11.44 -26.48 2.92
CA ARG A 413 -11.89 -27.76 3.47
C ARG A 413 -11.17 -28.11 4.77
N HIS A 414 -9.83 -28.07 4.78
CA HIS A 414 -9.06 -28.37 5.99
C HIS A 414 -9.31 -27.37 7.10
N VAL A 415 -9.41 -26.08 6.77
CA VAL A 415 -9.70 -25.03 7.76
C VAL A 415 -11.11 -25.22 8.33
N HIS A 416 -12.13 -25.47 7.51
CA HIS A 416 -13.51 -25.71 7.99
C HIS A 416 -13.61 -26.93 8.91
N GLN A 417 -12.80 -27.97 8.67
CA GLN A 417 -12.71 -29.13 9.55
C GLN A 417 -11.95 -28.83 10.85
N ALA A 418 -11.03 -27.86 10.82
CA ALA A 418 -10.16 -27.53 11.93
C ALA A 418 -10.76 -26.47 12.88
N VAL A 419 -11.57 -25.54 12.35
CA VAL A 419 -12.05 -24.34 13.08
C VAL A 419 -13.53 -24.09 12.88
N ASN A 420 -14.16 -23.40 13.84
CA ASN A 420 -15.52 -22.89 13.68
C ASN A 420 -15.53 -21.62 12.82
N LEU A 421 -15.62 -21.75 11.50
CA LEU A 421 -15.62 -20.60 10.57
C LEU A 421 -16.73 -19.57 10.86
N SER A 422 -17.89 -20.00 11.35
CA SER A 422 -18.99 -19.08 11.70
C SER A 422 -18.66 -18.20 12.90
N GLU A 423 -17.83 -18.69 13.83
CA GLU A 423 -17.35 -17.93 14.97
C GLU A 423 -16.19 -17.01 14.54
N SER A 424 -15.25 -17.51 13.72
CA SER A 424 -14.18 -16.67 13.17
C SER A 424 -14.71 -15.49 12.35
N MET A 425 -15.79 -15.69 11.59
CA MET A 425 -16.46 -14.59 10.88
C MET A 425 -17.09 -13.56 11.83
N TRP A 426 -17.60 -14.00 12.98
CA TRP A 426 -18.11 -13.10 14.01
C TRP A 426 -16.99 -12.32 14.70
N ASP A 427 -15.86 -12.98 14.98
CA ASP A 427 -14.66 -12.34 15.53
C ASP A 427 -14.15 -11.23 14.58
N ALA A 428 -14.13 -11.50 13.27
CA ALA A 428 -13.77 -10.51 12.24
C ALA A 428 -14.75 -9.33 12.16
N GLU A 429 -16.06 -9.60 12.15
CA GLU A 429 -17.12 -8.58 12.18
C GLU A 429 -16.96 -7.64 13.39
N ARG A 430 -16.70 -8.23 14.57
CA ARG A 430 -16.51 -7.50 15.81
C ARG A 430 -15.22 -6.67 15.81
N PHE A 431 -14.12 -7.21 15.30
CA PHE A 431 -12.88 -6.47 15.14
C PHE A 431 -13.06 -5.22 14.28
N ILE A 432 -13.67 -5.35 13.10
CA ILE A 432 -13.93 -4.21 12.19
C ILE A 432 -14.84 -3.18 12.86
N THR A 433 -15.88 -3.65 13.55
CA THR A 433 -16.81 -2.79 14.30
C THR A 433 -16.09 -1.99 15.39
N ASP A 434 -15.20 -2.63 16.15
CA ASP A 434 -14.46 -1.96 17.22
C ASP A 434 -13.33 -1.07 16.68
N MET A 435 -12.70 -1.44 15.56
CA MET A 435 -11.75 -0.57 14.84
C MET A 435 -12.42 0.74 14.40
N LEU A 436 -13.60 0.66 13.77
CA LEU A 436 -14.36 1.84 13.36
C LEU A 436 -14.74 2.72 14.55
N LYS A 437 -15.06 2.12 15.71
CA LYS A 437 -15.32 2.88 16.96
C LYS A 437 -14.05 3.52 17.51
N THR A 438 -12.94 2.78 17.59
CA THR A 438 -11.64 3.28 18.05
C THR A 438 -11.17 4.45 17.19
N SER A 439 -11.50 4.44 15.89
CA SER A 439 -11.10 5.50 14.96
C SER A 439 -11.90 6.80 15.10
N LYS A 440 -12.96 6.83 15.91
CA LYS A 440 -13.76 8.04 16.12
C LYS A 440 -13.06 8.99 17.09
N PRO A 441 -13.09 10.30 16.83
CA PRO A 441 -12.63 11.31 17.78
C PRO A 441 -13.36 11.18 19.13
N GLN A 442 -12.63 11.40 20.22
CA GLN A 442 -13.15 11.32 21.59
C GLN A 442 -13.11 12.69 22.26
N GLY A 443 -14.10 13.02 23.09
CA GLY A 443 -14.12 14.26 23.86
C GLY A 443 -15.50 14.93 23.87
N LYS A 444 -15.58 16.11 24.47
CA LYS A 444 -16.78 16.94 24.40
C LYS A 444 -16.92 17.52 22.99
N LYS A 445 -18.15 17.65 22.49
CA LYS A 445 -18.46 18.26 21.19
C LYS A 445 -17.73 19.61 21.05
N GLY A 446 -16.91 19.77 20.01
CA GLY A 446 -16.09 20.96 19.76
C GLY A 446 -14.72 20.98 20.45
N GLN A 447 -14.39 19.98 21.26
CA GLN A 447 -13.06 19.74 21.86
C GLN A 447 -12.62 18.29 21.64
N GLU A 448 -13.12 17.67 20.57
CA GLU A 448 -12.80 16.30 20.20
C GLU A 448 -11.32 16.18 19.86
N GLN A 449 -10.69 15.15 20.39
CA GLN A 449 -9.31 14.80 20.10
C GLN A 449 -9.29 13.54 19.24
N PRO A 450 -8.41 13.48 18.23
CA PRO A 450 -8.18 12.25 17.50
C PRO A 450 -7.67 11.15 18.45
N PRO A 451 -8.03 9.87 18.22
CA PRO A 451 -7.54 8.77 19.04
C PRO A 451 -6.02 8.63 18.89
N PRO A 452 -5.25 8.40 19.97
CA PRO A 452 -3.82 8.15 19.88
C PRO A 452 -3.50 6.73 19.38
N VAL A 453 -2.26 6.48 18.96
CA VAL A 453 -1.81 5.14 18.52
C VAL A 453 -1.98 4.06 19.59
N GLN A 454 -1.88 4.42 20.88
CA GLN A 454 -2.09 3.50 21.99
C GLN A 454 -3.50 2.88 21.98
N ASP A 455 -4.53 3.60 21.53
CA ASP A 455 -5.89 3.06 21.43
C ASP A 455 -5.97 1.93 20.38
N PHE A 456 -5.13 1.99 19.34
CA PHE A 456 -4.99 0.93 18.33
C PHE A 456 -4.16 -0.25 18.84
N VAL A 457 -3.14 -0.01 19.66
CA VAL A 457 -2.42 -1.09 20.38
C VAL A 457 -3.40 -1.84 21.29
N ASP A 458 -4.18 -1.10 22.08
CA ASP A 458 -5.19 -1.67 22.98
C ASP A 458 -6.30 -2.40 22.19
N LEU A 459 -6.66 -1.94 20.99
CA LEU A 459 -7.55 -2.66 20.07
C LEU A 459 -6.96 -4.00 19.63
N LEU A 460 -5.69 -4.02 19.19
CA LEU A 460 -5.04 -5.25 18.74
C LEU A 460 -4.86 -6.24 19.89
N HIS A 461 -4.42 -5.80 21.07
CA HIS A 461 -4.30 -6.67 22.25
C HIS A 461 -5.64 -7.27 22.68
N ARG A 462 -6.75 -6.51 22.56
CA ARG A 462 -8.10 -7.04 22.85
C ARG A 462 -8.55 -8.14 21.89
N HIS A 463 -8.09 -8.13 20.64
CA HIS A 463 -8.54 -9.04 19.59
C HIS A 463 -7.52 -10.12 19.20
N GLN A 464 -6.25 -10.00 19.61
CA GLN A 464 -5.19 -10.95 19.26
C GLN A 464 -5.51 -12.40 19.67
N GLY A 465 -6.20 -12.59 20.80
CA GLY A 465 -6.60 -13.92 21.27
C GLY A 465 -7.53 -14.64 20.29
N ASN A 466 -8.35 -13.91 19.52
CA ASN A 466 -9.19 -14.51 18.48
C ASN A 466 -8.33 -15.08 17.33
N LEU A 467 -7.26 -14.37 16.96
CA LEU A 467 -6.29 -14.82 15.97
C LEU A 467 -5.49 -16.02 16.49
N HIS A 468 -4.99 -15.96 17.73
CA HIS A 468 -4.23 -17.08 18.33
C HIS A 468 -5.08 -18.33 18.45
N LYS A 469 -6.35 -18.21 18.89
CA LYS A 469 -7.33 -19.29 18.89
C LYS A 469 -7.50 -19.90 17.50
N PHE A 470 -7.67 -19.06 16.46
CA PHE A 470 -7.82 -19.54 15.08
C PHE A 470 -6.57 -20.28 14.61
N LEU A 471 -5.38 -19.68 14.79
CA LEU A 471 -4.11 -20.29 14.38
C LEU A 471 -3.84 -21.60 15.12
N HIS A 472 -4.12 -21.66 16.43
CA HIS A 472 -4.00 -22.87 17.22
C HIS A 472 -4.93 -23.98 16.71
N GLN A 473 -6.20 -23.67 16.46
CA GLN A 473 -7.16 -24.66 15.96
C GLN A 473 -6.74 -25.19 14.58
N VAL A 474 -6.27 -24.32 13.68
CA VAL A 474 -5.70 -24.73 12.38
C VAL A 474 -4.47 -25.62 12.59
N ALA A 475 -3.51 -25.19 13.41
CA ALA A 475 -2.25 -25.90 13.65
C ALA A 475 -2.46 -27.29 14.30
N LYS A 476 -3.35 -27.36 15.29
CA LYS A 476 -3.65 -28.57 16.05
C LYS A 476 -4.49 -29.58 15.26
N ASN A 477 -5.54 -29.11 14.59
CA ASN A 477 -6.53 -29.98 13.95
C ASN A 477 -6.27 -30.17 12.45
N GLY A 478 -5.71 -29.16 11.78
CA GLY A 478 -5.47 -29.11 10.33
C GLY A 478 -3.99 -29.30 9.98
N LYS A 479 -3.41 -30.46 10.31
CA LYS A 479 -1.97 -30.73 10.10
C LYS A 479 -1.50 -30.52 8.66
N GLU A 480 -2.32 -30.90 7.69
CA GLU A 480 -1.97 -30.79 6.27
C GLU A 480 -1.91 -29.33 5.79
N VAL A 481 -2.94 -28.53 6.07
CA VAL A 481 -2.92 -27.09 5.77
C VAL A 481 -1.80 -26.37 6.51
N THR A 482 -1.53 -26.79 7.75
CA THR A 482 -0.43 -26.25 8.55
C THR A 482 0.92 -26.56 7.92
N ALA A 483 1.13 -27.78 7.43
CA ALA A 483 2.35 -28.17 6.72
C ALA A 483 2.54 -27.35 5.44
N TRP A 484 1.49 -27.11 4.65
CA TRP A 484 1.60 -26.28 3.43
C TRP A 484 2.08 -24.85 3.73
N TRP A 485 1.54 -24.23 4.79
CA TRP A 485 1.96 -22.89 5.20
C TRP A 485 3.34 -22.88 5.86
N HIS A 486 3.68 -23.92 6.63
CA HIS A 486 5.01 -24.09 7.20
C HIS A 486 6.07 -24.20 6.11
N ASP A 487 5.86 -25.06 5.11
CA ASP A 487 6.74 -25.22 3.96
C ASP A 487 6.88 -23.92 3.16
N TYR A 488 5.76 -23.22 2.93
CA TYR A 488 5.78 -21.92 2.26
C TYR A 488 6.59 -20.88 3.05
N CYS A 489 6.38 -20.77 4.36
CA CYS A 489 7.13 -19.84 5.20
C CYS A 489 8.62 -20.16 5.21
N LEU A 490 9.00 -21.44 5.30
CA LEU A 490 10.40 -21.88 5.21
C LEU A 490 11.02 -21.58 3.84
N MET A 491 10.26 -21.74 2.76
CA MET A 491 10.68 -21.34 1.42
C MET A 491 10.88 -19.83 1.35
N ALA A 492 9.90 -19.04 1.81
CA ALA A 492 9.94 -17.58 1.74
C ALA A 492 11.10 -16.98 2.53
N VAL A 493 11.39 -17.46 3.75
CA VAL A 493 12.52 -16.94 4.53
C VAL A 493 13.89 -17.29 3.92
N ARG A 494 13.98 -18.38 3.14
CA ARG A 494 15.21 -18.75 2.42
C ARG A 494 15.53 -17.80 1.27
N GLU A 495 14.53 -17.17 0.67
CA GLU A 495 14.70 -16.16 -0.39
C GLU A 495 15.40 -14.87 0.10
N PHE A 496 15.66 -14.75 1.41
CA PHE A 496 16.42 -13.67 2.02
C PHE A 496 17.84 -14.07 2.42
N ARG A 497 18.27 -15.33 2.22
CA ARG A 497 19.63 -15.76 2.58
C ARG A 497 20.67 -15.13 1.65
N ALA A 498 21.79 -14.69 2.22
CA ALA A 498 22.90 -14.13 1.44
C ALA A 498 23.84 -15.22 0.87
N ASP A 499 23.80 -16.43 1.43
CA ASP A 499 24.69 -17.54 1.07
C ASP A 499 24.08 -18.53 0.06
N VAL A 500 22.78 -18.38 -0.25
CA VAL A 500 22.06 -19.25 -1.19
C VAL A 500 21.54 -18.41 -2.34
N LYS A 501 21.87 -18.81 -3.57
CA LYS A 501 21.30 -18.23 -4.78
C LYS A 501 20.05 -19.00 -5.19
N THR A 502 18.88 -18.39 -5.12
CA THR A 502 17.61 -19.05 -5.48
C THR A 502 17.16 -18.62 -6.86
N ALA A 503 17.48 -19.42 -7.88
CA ALA A 503 16.92 -19.24 -9.21
C ALA A 503 15.43 -19.61 -9.23
N SER A 504 14.56 -18.68 -9.61
CA SER A 504 13.15 -18.97 -9.89
C SER A 504 12.96 -19.28 -11.38
N LYS A 505 12.37 -20.45 -11.69
CA LYS A 505 12.03 -20.81 -13.08
C LYS A 505 10.95 -19.90 -13.68
N ASP A 506 10.19 -19.24 -12.82
CA ASP A 506 9.08 -18.35 -13.18
C ASP A 506 9.52 -16.87 -13.18
N SER A 507 10.82 -16.59 -13.06
CA SER A 507 11.36 -15.23 -13.14
C SER A 507 12.15 -15.03 -14.43
N VAL A 508 11.93 -13.87 -15.05
CA VAL A 508 12.75 -13.39 -16.18
C VAL A 508 13.99 -12.64 -15.71
N ILE A 509 14.17 -12.48 -14.39
CA ILE A 509 15.31 -11.80 -13.79
C ILE A 509 16.43 -12.82 -13.59
N PRO A 510 17.65 -12.57 -14.10
CA PRO A 510 18.78 -13.48 -13.90
C PRO A 510 19.09 -13.72 -12.42
N ALA A 511 19.26 -14.99 -12.05
CA ALA A 511 19.47 -15.40 -10.67
C ALA A 511 20.79 -14.89 -10.04
N ASP A 512 21.73 -14.46 -10.88
CA ASP A 512 22.98 -13.82 -10.46
C ASP A 512 22.82 -12.33 -10.16
N LEU A 513 21.71 -11.70 -10.56
CA LEU A 513 21.34 -10.32 -10.24
C LEU A 513 20.46 -10.21 -9.00
N THR A 514 19.72 -11.26 -8.69
CA THR A 514 19.12 -11.46 -7.36
C THR A 514 20.21 -11.87 -6.36
N ASP A 515 20.01 -11.60 -5.06
CA ASP A 515 20.91 -12.06 -3.99
C ASP A 515 22.31 -11.40 -3.99
N GLY A 516 22.38 -10.07 -4.16
CA GLY A 516 23.59 -9.24 -4.03
C GLY A 516 24.31 -8.95 -5.35
N GLY A 517 23.80 -9.47 -6.47
CA GLY A 517 24.37 -9.31 -7.81
C GLY A 517 24.43 -7.89 -8.38
N THR A 518 23.63 -6.98 -7.84
CA THR A 518 23.62 -5.56 -8.23
C THR A 518 24.86 -4.82 -7.75
N GLN A 519 25.51 -5.28 -6.66
CA GLN A 519 26.61 -4.57 -6.03
C GLN A 519 27.83 -4.41 -6.94
N PRO A 520 28.39 -5.46 -7.56
CA PRO A 520 29.55 -5.32 -8.44
C PRO A 520 29.28 -4.40 -9.63
N LYS A 521 28.05 -4.42 -10.17
CA LYS A 521 27.64 -3.57 -11.30
C LYS A 521 27.56 -2.10 -10.92
N MET A 522 26.98 -1.78 -9.76
CA MET A 522 26.91 -0.41 -9.27
C MET A 522 28.29 0.15 -8.87
N GLN A 523 29.17 -0.71 -8.35
CA GLN A 523 30.57 -0.37 -8.10
C GLN A 523 31.29 0.00 -9.41
N GLU A 524 31.07 -0.77 -10.48
CA GLU A 524 31.62 -0.47 -11.81
C GLU A 524 31.11 0.86 -12.37
N VAL A 525 29.81 1.15 -12.20
CA VAL A 525 29.23 2.44 -12.59
C VAL A 525 29.92 3.59 -11.83
N PHE A 526 30.05 3.46 -10.51
CA PHE A 526 30.70 4.48 -9.67
C PHE A 526 32.17 4.71 -10.06
N ALA A 527 32.94 3.64 -10.29
CA ALA A 527 34.35 3.72 -10.65
C ALA A 527 34.61 4.52 -11.94
N LYS A 528 33.66 4.48 -12.89
CA LYS A 528 33.72 5.17 -14.18
C LYS A 528 33.28 6.63 -14.14
N LEU A 529 32.72 7.11 -13.03
CA LEU A 529 32.27 8.50 -12.92
C LEU A 529 33.46 9.48 -12.93
N PRO A 530 33.29 10.70 -13.46
CA PRO A 530 34.25 11.78 -13.25
C PRO A 530 34.47 12.05 -11.75
N GLU A 531 35.68 12.43 -11.34
CA GLU A 531 36.03 12.68 -9.93
C GLU A 531 35.12 13.73 -9.25
N LYS A 532 34.67 14.73 -10.01
CA LYS A 532 33.69 15.72 -9.54
C LYS A 532 32.36 15.05 -9.15
N ASP A 533 31.86 14.15 -10.00
CA ASP A 533 30.58 13.47 -9.79
C ASP A 533 30.71 12.44 -8.67
N LYS A 534 31.83 11.71 -8.58
CA LYS A 534 32.13 10.82 -7.45
C LYS A 534 32.05 11.57 -6.12
N THR A 535 32.72 12.72 -6.03
CA THR A 535 32.73 13.53 -4.80
C THR A 535 31.33 13.97 -4.40
N ALA A 536 30.53 14.43 -5.37
CA ALA A 536 29.17 14.88 -5.12
C ALA A 536 28.23 13.72 -4.72
N VAL A 537 28.32 12.57 -5.40
CA VAL A 537 27.59 11.35 -5.04
C VAL A 537 27.95 10.90 -3.63
N LEU A 538 29.24 10.82 -3.28
CA LEU A 538 29.67 10.46 -1.93
C LEU A 538 29.11 11.39 -0.85
N SER A 539 28.98 12.69 -1.15
CA SER A 539 28.32 13.65 -0.26
C SER A 539 26.82 13.37 -0.11
N GLU A 540 26.10 13.10 -1.20
CA GLU A 540 24.68 12.72 -1.13
C GLU A 540 24.48 11.41 -0.37
N LEU A 541 25.33 10.40 -0.60
CA LEU A 541 25.30 9.12 0.11
C LEU A 541 25.57 9.25 1.60
N ALA A 542 26.53 10.10 2.00
CA ALA A 542 26.81 10.37 3.41
C ALA A 542 25.63 11.06 4.11
N ALA A 543 25.01 12.05 3.45
CA ALA A 543 23.81 12.70 3.96
C ALA A 543 22.64 11.71 4.08
N HIS A 544 22.47 10.82 3.09
CA HIS A 544 21.44 9.79 3.13
C HIS A 544 21.68 8.77 4.23
N GLN A 545 22.94 8.36 4.45
CA GLN A 545 23.29 7.47 5.55
C GLN A 545 22.94 8.08 6.91
N GLN A 546 23.27 9.36 7.14
CA GLN A 546 22.87 10.06 8.36
C GLN A 546 21.34 10.09 8.52
N TYR A 547 20.61 10.34 7.43
CA TYR A 547 19.15 10.27 7.43
C TYR A 547 18.62 8.88 7.84
N LEU A 548 19.23 7.78 7.36
CA LEU A 548 18.84 6.42 7.78
C LEU A 548 19.09 6.17 9.27
N ASP A 549 20.20 6.67 9.80
CA ASP A 549 20.53 6.52 11.22
C ASP A 549 19.53 7.31 12.09
N ASP A 550 19.19 8.53 11.69
CA ASP A 550 18.19 9.36 12.35
C ASP A 550 16.79 8.72 12.28
N LEU A 551 16.44 8.14 11.13
CA LEU A 551 15.18 7.43 10.89
C LEU A 551 15.03 6.21 11.83
N HIS A 552 16.09 5.41 11.96
CA HIS A 552 16.12 4.26 12.85
C HIS A 552 16.06 4.68 14.33
N ALA A 553 16.79 5.73 14.72
CA ALA A 553 16.74 6.28 16.07
C ALA A 553 15.35 6.81 16.43
N ALA A 554 14.73 7.60 15.54
CA ALA A 554 13.38 8.12 15.70
C ALA A 554 12.32 7.00 15.75
N SER A 555 12.50 5.94 14.96
CA SER A 555 11.63 4.75 15.02
C SER A 555 11.76 4.02 16.36
N ALA A 556 12.99 3.80 16.84
CA ALA A 556 13.25 3.13 18.12
C ALA A 556 12.68 3.94 19.30
N ALA A 557 12.86 5.26 19.30
CA ALA A 557 12.29 6.15 20.31
C ALA A 557 10.75 6.07 20.35
N ARG A 558 10.10 6.01 19.18
CA ARG A 558 8.65 5.86 19.08
C ARG A 558 8.16 4.50 19.56
N ILE A 559 8.85 3.40 19.22
CA ILE A 559 8.56 2.07 19.79
C ILE A 559 8.62 2.15 21.32
N ALA A 560 9.68 2.76 21.86
CA ALA A 560 9.85 2.90 23.30
C ALA A 560 8.72 3.71 23.94
N ALA A 561 8.33 4.83 23.35
CA ALA A 561 7.26 5.66 23.89
C ALA A 561 5.87 4.99 23.80
N VAL A 562 5.60 4.18 22.77
CA VAL A 562 4.36 3.39 22.67
C VAL A 562 4.33 2.29 23.73
N ILE A 563 5.40 1.50 23.86
CA ILE A 563 5.49 0.38 24.82
C ILE A 563 5.42 0.89 26.26
N THR A 564 6.22 1.91 26.60
CA THR A 564 6.24 2.49 27.96
C THR A 564 5.05 3.38 28.25
N ARG A 565 4.22 3.67 27.24
CA ARG A 565 3.12 4.65 27.28
C ARG A 565 3.56 6.02 27.82
N SER A 566 4.82 6.39 27.58
CA SER A 566 5.40 7.66 28.03
C SER A 566 4.88 8.81 27.16
N GLY A 567 3.67 9.27 27.46
CA GLY A 567 2.97 10.32 26.70
C GLY A 567 1.99 9.78 25.65
N LYS A 568 1.19 10.69 25.06
CA LYS A 568 0.40 10.38 23.87
C LYS A 568 1.30 10.61 22.67
N THR A 569 1.85 9.55 22.10
CA THR A 569 2.65 9.66 20.86
C THR A 569 1.70 9.94 19.70
N PRO A 570 1.81 11.10 19.04
CA PRO A 570 0.92 11.44 17.94
C PRO A 570 1.20 10.60 16.68
N TYR A 571 2.27 9.78 16.65
CA TYR A 571 2.65 8.90 15.54
C TYR A 571 3.08 7.53 16.02
N GLY A 572 2.87 6.54 15.18
CA GLY A 572 3.45 5.22 15.39
C GLY A 572 4.92 5.15 14.98
N PRO A 573 5.67 4.15 15.46
CA PRO A 573 7.00 3.81 14.96
C PRO A 573 7.05 3.27 13.53
N GLY A 574 8.26 3.26 12.98
CA GLY A 574 8.57 2.69 11.68
C GLY A 574 9.32 3.66 10.77
N ALA A 575 10.49 3.23 10.29
CA ALA A 575 11.19 3.84 9.16
C ALA A 575 10.26 3.99 7.92
N TYR A 576 9.39 2.99 7.70
CA TYR A 576 8.43 2.96 6.60
C TYR A 576 7.40 4.11 6.67
N LEU A 577 6.99 4.59 7.85
CA LEU A 577 6.03 5.69 7.96
C LEU A 577 6.62 7.01 7.47
N SER A 578 7.88 7.26 7.81
CA SER A 578 8.60 8.45 7.35
C SER A 578 8.82 8.41 5.84
N ARG A 579 9.12 7.23 5.27
CA ARG A 579 9.22 7.05 3.81
C ARG A 579 7.88 7.18 3.10
N TRP A 580 6.81 6.64 3.68
CA TRP A 580 5.46 6.84 3.16
C TRP A 580 5.08 8.32 3.17
N GLN A 581 5.32 9.03 4.28
CA GLN A 581 5.10 10.46 4.38
C GLN A 581 5.91 11.24 3.35
N GLN A 582 7.18 10.89 3.14
CA GLN A 582 8.03 11.51 2.11
C GLN A 582 7.43 11.35 0.71
N LEU A 583 7.05 10.13 0.30
CA LEU A 583 6.42 9.89 -1.01
C LEU A 583 5.11 10.67 -1.18
N MET A 584 4.35 10.86 -0.10
CA MET A 584 3.16 11.71 -0.09
C MET A 584 3.54 13.19 -0.23
N ASP A 585 4.50 13.64 0.55
CA ASP A 585 4.95 15.03 0.63
C ASP A 585 5.56 15.52 -0.68
N GLU A 586 6.34 14.69 -1.38
CA GLU A 586 6.96 14.98 -2.68
C GLU A 586 5.98 14.91 -3.86
N THR A 587 4.73 14.52 -3.63
CA THR A 587 3.75 14.40 -4.71
C THR A 587 3.42 15.77 -5.28
N ALA A 588 3.82 16.03 -6.52
CA ALA A 588 3.49 17.25 -7.22
C ALA A 588 1.99 17.43 -7.43
N VAL A 589 1.52 18.66 -7.27
CA VAL A 589 0.13 19.09 -7.37
C VAL A 589 0.06 20.41 -8.14
N THR A 590 -0.98 20.59 -8.98
CA THR A 590 -1.20 21.84 -9.73
C THR A 590 -1.08 23.09 -8.84
N PRO A 591 -0.49 24.20 -9.35
CA PRO A 591 -0.52 25.50 -8.70
C PRO A 591 -1.93 25.90 -8.23
N ALA A 592 -2.01 26.58 -7.07
CA ALA A 592 -3.30 27.01 -6.49
C ALA A 592 -3.91 28.22 -7.24
N THR A 593 -3.07 29.06 -7.84
CA THR A 593 -3.47 30.25 -8.60
C THR A 593 -3.20 30.05 -10.09
N ALA A 594 -3.77 30.91 -10.94
CA ALA A 594 -3.62 30.80 -12.41
C ALA A 594 -2.15 30.72 -12.87
N SER A 595 -1.28 31.49 -12.22
CA SER A 595 0.17 31.34 -12.30
C SER A 595 0.75 31.31 -10.88
N GLY A 596 1.69 30.40 -10.63
CA GLY A 596 2.29 30.15 -9.33
C GLY A 596 3.10 28.86 -9.33
N PRO A 597 3.93 28.65 -8.30
CA PRO A 597 4.76 27.45 -8.21
C PRO A 597 3.92 26.19 -8.11
N VAL A 598 4.46 25.09 -8.65
CA VAL A 598 3.93 23.74 -8.42
C VAL A 598 3.89 23.49 -6.91
N ARG A 599 2.74 23.03 -6.42
CA ARG A 599 2.55 22.65 -5.02
C ARG A 599 2.94 21.19 -4.84
N HIS A 600 3.11 20.79 -3.60
CA HIS A 600 3.42 19.40 -3.26
C HIS A 600 2.53 18.91 -2.12
N GLY A 601 2.49 17.60 -1.88
CA GLY A 601 1.65 17.01 -0.83
C GLY A 601 1.87 17.61 0.56
N ASN A 602 3.08 18.11 0.84
CA ASN A 602 3.39 18.79 2.11
C ASN A 602 2.84 20.22 2.23
N SER A 603 2.40 20.83 1.13
CA SER A 603 1.87 22.20 1.11
C SER A 603 0.60 22.28 1.96
N SER A 604 0.51 23.31 2.82
CA SER A 604 -0.64 23.48 3.74
C SER A 604 -1.99 23.46 2.99
N SER A 605 -2.07 24.18 1.87
CA SER A 605 -3.27 24.19 1.02
C SER A 605 -3.64 22.81 0.46
N VAL A 606 -2.67 21.94 0.18
CA VAL A 606 -2.92 20.58 -0.30
C VAL A 606 -3.41 19.70 0.85
N LYS A 607 -2.77 19.78 2.02
CA LYS A 607 -3.18 19.03 3.23
C LYS A 607 -4.61 19.38 3.66
N ASP A 608 -4.94 20.68 3.69
CA ASP A 608 -6.25 21.15 4.14
C ASP A 608 -7.36 20.77 3.15
N ALA A 609 -7.09 20.82 1.84
CA ALA A 609 -8.02 20.39 0.81
C ALA A 609 -8.20 18.87 0.78
N SER A 610 -7.14 18.09 0.97
CA SER A 610 -7.19 16.62 0.97
C SER A 610 -7.89 16.04 2.21
N ARG A 611 -8.09 16.85 3.26
CA ARG A 611 -8.85 16.46 4.48
C ARG A 611 -10.35 16.72 4.36
N GLN A 612 -10.79 17.39 3.30
CA GLN A 612 -12.22 17.58 3.07
C GLN A 612 -12.84 16.25 2.68
N ASP A 613 -13.97 15.97 3.31
CA ASP A 613 -14.83 14.87 2.95
C ASP A 613 -15.43 15.08 1.54
N ILE A 614 -15.95 14.01 0.96
CA ILE A 614 -16.71 13.95 -0.29
C ILE A 614 -17.87 14.95 -0.28
N ASP A 615 -18.52 15.17 0.86
CA ASP A 615 -19.58 16.19 1.03
C ASP A 615 -19.06 17.64 1.16
N GLY A 616 -17.74 17.82 1.20
CA GLY A 616 -17.05 19.11 1.31
C GLY A 616 -16.83 19.58 2.74
N THR A 617 -17.23 18.81 3.75
CA THR A 617 -17.01 19.17 5.15
C THR A 617 -15.61 18.79 5.60
N GLN A 618 -15.00 19.62 6.46
CA GLN A 618 -13.82 19.21 7.21
C GLN A 618 -14.26 18.57 8.53
N PRO A 619 -13.79 17.37 8.86
CA PRO A 619 -14.04 16.79 10.18
C PRO A 619 -13.49 17.70 11.29
N ALA A 620 -14.27 17.90 12.36
CA ALA A 620 -13.98 18.85 13.44
C ALA A 620 -12.66 18.58 14.20
N SER A 621 -12.04 17.41 14.00
CA SER A 621 -10.84 16.95 14.71
C SER A 621 -9.95 16.10 13.79
N THR A 622 -9.42 16.70 12.73
CA THR A 622 -8.32 16.07 11.99
C THR A 622 -7.01 16.30 12.74
N ALA A 623 -6.34 15.20 13.10
CA ALA A 623 -4.97 15.28 13.60
C ALA A 623 -4.11 15.93 12.51
N LYS A 624 -3.35 16.99 12.86
CA LYS A 624 -2.28 17.42 11.97
C LYS A 624 -1.17 16.38 12.05
N ALA A 625 -0.83 15.74 10.93
CA ALA A 625 0.47 15.09 10.79
C ALA A 625 1.55 16.10 11.25
N ALA A 626 2.49 15.67 12.08
CA ALA A 626 3.41 16.56 12.76
C ALA A 626 4.42 17.02 11.73
N ASP A 627 4.10 18.16 11.15
CA ASP A 627 5.06 18.99 10.46
C ASP A 627 6.19 19.30 11.46
N GLY A 628 7.30 18.56 11.40
CA GLY A 628 8.54 18.87 12.13
C GLY A 628 9.21 17.77 12.96
N GLU A 629 8.62 16.57 13.16
CA GLU A 629 9.20 15.54 14.05
C GLU A 629 9.75 14.30 13.34
N THR A 630 9.68 14.23 12.01
CA THR A 630 10.30 13.14 11.24
C THR A 630 11.58 13.63 10.56
N PRO A 631 12.66 12.81 10.55
CA PRO A 631 13.86 13.14 9.80
C PRO A 631 13.51 13.49 8.35
N THR A 632 14.07 14.59 7.85
CA THR A 632 13.83 15.03 6.46
C THR A 632 14.83 14.34 5.55
N ALA A 633 14.36 13.75 4.46
CA ALA A 633 15.23 13.11 3.49
C ALA A 633 16.12 14.15 2.78
N PRO A 634 17.41 13.85 2.57
CA PRO A 634 18.30 14.74 1.85
C PRO A 634 18.02 14.69 0.35
N SER A 635 18.52 15.70 -0.38
CA SER A 635 18.49 15.65 -1.84
C SER A 635 19.47 14.60 -2.35
N VAL A 636 18.99 13.71 -3.21
CA VAL A 636 19.78 12.64 -3.86
C VAL A 636 19.67 12.74 -5.40
N GLY A 637 19.43 13.95 -5.90
CA GLY A 637 19.07 14.18 -7.30
C GLY A 637 20.18 13.82 -8.28
N LEU A 638 21.45 14.08 -7.93
CA LEU A 638 22.57 13.69 -8.79
C LEU A 638 22.77 12.17 -8.79
N THR A 639 22.67 11.53 -7.63
CA THR A 639 22.76 10.07 -7.49
C THR A 639 21.70 9.37 -8.33
N LEU A 640 20.44 9.80 -8.23
CA LEU A 640 19.36 9.24 -9.05
C LEU A 640 19.59 9.46 -10.55
N LYS A 641 20.08 10.64 -10.95
CA LYS A 641 20.40 10.95 -12.35
C LYS A 641 21.50 10.05 -12.92
N LEU A 642 22.52 9.72 -12.11
CA LEU A 642 23.68 8.95 -12.58
C LEU A 642 23.47 7.42 -12.50
N PHE A 643 22.70 6.96 -11.51
CA PHE A 643 22.54 5.53 -11.22
C PHE A 643 21.16 4.97 -11.54
N GLY A 644 20.09 5.77 -11.56
CA GLY A 644 18.71 5.28 -11.65
C GLY A 644 18.44 4.40 -12.86
N ASP A 645 18.69 4.93 -14.07
CA ASP A 645 18.46 4.17 -15.31
C ASP A 645 19.37 2.94 -15.40
N ARG A 646 20.63 3.06 -14.98
CA ARG A 646 21.58 1.94 -14.95
C ARG A 646 21.16 0.85 -13.97
N PHE A 647 20.61 1.22 -12.83
CA PHE A 647 20.09 0.26 -11.86
C PHE A 647 18.91 -0.52 -12.44
N ARG A 648 17.99 0.16 -13.14
CA ARG A 648 16.87 -0.49 -13.84
C ARG A 648 17.35 -1.44 -14.93
N GLU A 649 18.32 -1.02 -15.77
CA GLU A 649 18.92 -1.87 -16.80
C GLU A 649 19.55 -3.13 -16.18
N VAL A 650 20.34 -2.96 -15.11
CA VAL A 650 20.95 -4.07 -14.38
C VAL A 650 19.89 -5.01 -13.81
N LEU A 651 18.83 -4.49 -13.19
CA LEU A 651 17.75 -5.33 -12.67
C LEU A 651 17.01 -6.08 -13.79
N ALA A 652 16.87 -5.48 -14.97
CA ALA A 652 16.22 -6.09 -16.12
C ALA A 652 17.09 -7.14 -16.85
N GLY A 653 18.34 -7.35 -16.43
CA GLY A 653 19.27 -8.29 -17.05
C GLY A 653 19.97 -7.78 -18.30
N ALA A 654 20.07 -6.45 -18.47
CA ALA A 654 20.69 -5.78 -19.63
C ALA A 654 22.18 -5.47 -19.46
#